data_AF-A0A518E419-F1
#
_entry.id   AF-A0A518E419-F1
#
_cell.length_a   1.000
_cell.length_b   1.000
_cell.length_c   1.000
_cell.angle_alpha   90.00
_cell.angle_beta   90.00
_cell.angle_gamma   90.00
#
_symmetry.space_group_name_H-M   'P 1'
#
loop_
_entity.id
_entity.type
_entity.pdbx_description
1 polymer ?
#
loop_
_entity_poly.entity_id
_entity_poly.type
_entity_poly.pdbx_seq_one_letter_code
_entity_poly.pdbx_strand_id
1 'polypeptide(L)'
;MSVTAHHRRRSRLGLLALIPVALAMLGAGVVLSLWVLGVPLNFWQQEKPQANPYLVRIPINVRPIPAHTSVDRNDLLDSQTGWLKFQELPPRSVIGMAVSGIGSRGELAEGKITAVRQLEGQLIFVLSSGEEVPQSQTNELGGALMNVGAIIGRVVKQDKKAGLGFREDNFFPRGTPAGIAGATPPGMRSLVLEAGKLQGVHTLPAGARIDLIANVPLDELTSFDRGQSSRLPGAALLQSSSSKRKTQGGASEPILLAQEALVLRPVYQRVEAETSSSLTQGKRVQAVPVYEVALAMHPGDVIPLQTALNKGLEVICVAHSMQASGTADSPTPRPVDGPVAPVISRSILAYEVLTYDYFEDAATRRIRHEPVTAEEIERSGIITSLDQLVGVVVKHDIPKGSFITHADLLQVSPALPTPTPRSVAPPLPIAPERHVENKDEGLQEAAIAHDGFHFITQRQPASEAEEANLGEAAGDDRRNPRPNIVGEVPTISKFIPPGYKAAAIPWNRLYGAEHLQIGDVVDLTVSYSLQYEAESKEQERQPDGTVIDRTIKRRMSEPTERTYDETLGFRGEPWFAAIDAKVIGPVGYPPPAPATRFLGESLFQPSASGADTRSGPPIMFAIAERDQEAVSAALATNDATFSIVIHPPGGEASAPAGWKRIVLATEGIAAFERLTSTQLEQRHTRRLMTRLVRVDDAEFDNALTEAELRPFLGRVLRRYKVRHAFFTEEDFFPSGIEPGLSADIGSGSTVYVAADHDIEGLEHFRDNDRIAILYRGLIKPPAGVITHGLDLERPVASVIVPAARILRASQEGTTVLEISTKDLARLQAAWAASFSPGNGDQAAERRLNLVAVSLPSPAGETRIASEVRQATPTSTPAKSPEDIPGFDPLSNVRVLEAIVGDRRKTHVFAGDSRSAANRSDPFSTGRP
;
A
#
# COMPACT_ATOMS: atom_id res chain seq x y z
N MET A 1 -46.34 74.07 7.88
CA MET A 1 -47.76 74.32 8.23
C MET A 1 -48.65 73.42 7.38
N SER A 2 -49.20 72.35 7.96
CA SER A 2 -50.55 71.81 7.68
C SER A 2 -50.74 70.53 8.52
N VAL A 3 -51.45 70.66 9.63
CA VAL A 3 -51.89 69.55 10.47
C VAL A 3 -53.17 68.97 9.86
N THR A 4 -53.28 67.64 9.73
CA THR A 4 -54.58 66.98 9.49
C THR A 4 -54.79 65.79 10.44
N ALA A 5 -55.99 65.75 11.00
CA ALA A 5 -56.41 64.99 12.16
C ALA A 5 -56.96 63.60 11.82
N HIS A 6 -56.81 62.66 12.74
CA HIS A 6 -57.41 61.32 12.69
C HIS A 6 -58.86 61.33 13.22
N HIS A 7 -59.79 60.76 12.44
CA HIS A 7 -61.14 60.43 12.87
C HIS A 7 -61.30 58.90 13.00
N ARG A 8 -61.54 58.43 14.24
CA ARG A 8 -61.93 57.05 14.57
C ARG A 8 -63.42 56.85 14.27
N ARG A 9 -63.76 56.06 13.25
CA ARG A 9 -65.12 55.50 13.06
C ARG A 9 -65.27 54.23 13.91
N ARG A 10 -66.17 54.27 14.92
CA ARG A 10 -66.70 53.08 15.58
C ARG A 10 -67.73 52.42 14.64
N SER A 11 -67.41 51.29 14.03
CA SER A 11 -68.37 50.53 13.20
C SER A 11 -69.21 49.60 14.07
N ARG A 12 -70.54 49.72 13.96
CA ARG A 12 -71.59 48.86 14.53
C ARG A 12 -71.62 47.48 13.86
N LEU A 13 -70.49 46.77 13.77
CA LEU A 13 -70.39 45.46 13.11
C LEU A 13 -70.67 44.28 14.07
N GLY A 14 -70.68 44.52 15.38
CA GLY A 14 -70.89 43.46 16.38
C GLY A 14 -72.30 42.88 16.43
N LEU A 15 -73.32 43.57 15.90
CA LEU A 15 -74.70 43.12 16.01
C LEU A 15 -75.18 42.24 14.84
N LEU A 16 -74.49 42.27 13.69
CA LEU A 16 -74.82 41.40 12.54
C LEU A 16 -74.14 40.02 12.61
N ALA A 17 -73.11 39.85 13.45
CA ALA A 17 -72.42 38.58 13.63
C ALA A 17 -73.21 37.55 14.49
N LEU A 18 -74.25 37.98 15.22
CA LEU A 18 -75.05 37.09 16.08
C LEU A 18 -76.18 36.35 15.34
N ILE A 19 -76.62 36.85 14.19
CA ILE A 19 -77.69 36.23 13.39
C ILE A 19 -77.30 34.85 12.83
N PRO A 20 -76.11 34.63 12.23
CA PRO A 20 -75.74 33.30 11.73
C PRO A 20 -75.51 32.29 12.86
N VAL A 21 -75.09 32.75 14.05
CA VAL A 21 -74.90 31.87 15.23
C VAL A 21 -76.24 31.38 15.78
N ALA A 22 -77.25 32.26 15.83
CA ALA A 22 -78.60 31.86 16.24
C ALA A 22 -79.26 30.90 15.22
N LEU A 23 -79.04 31.11 13.92
CA LEU A 23 -79.55 30.21 12.88
C LEU A 23 -78.87 28.83 12.90
N ALA A 24 -77.57 28.77 13.19
CA ALA A 24 -76.83 27.52 13.34
C ALA A 24 -77.31 26.72 14.57
N MET A 25 -77.59 27.39 15.69
CA MET A 25 -78.14 26.76 16.89
C MET A 25 -79.54 26.17 16.65
N LEU A 26 -80.40 26.88 15.91
CA LEU A 26 -81.72 26.38 15.51
C LEU A 26 -81.62 25.18 14.55
N GLY A 27 -80.72 25.23 13.57
CA GLY A 27 -80.48 24.11 12.65
C GLY A 27 -79.94 22.86 13.36
N ALA A 28 -79.02 23.04 14.31
CA ALA A 28 -78.48 21.94 15.11
C ALA A 28 -79.56 21.28 15.99
N GLY A 29 -80.48 22.06 16.58
CA GLY A 29 -81.57 21.53 17.39
C GLY A 29 -82.55 20.64 16.61
N VAL A 30 -82.83 20.97 15.35
CA VAL A 30 -83.71 20.16 14.48
C VAL A 30 -83.04 18.85 14.07
N VAL A 31 -81.74 18.87 13.77
CA VAL A 31 -80.99 17.65 13.43
C VAL A 31 -80.85 16.73 14.65
N LEU A 32 -80.60 17.29 15.83
CA LEU A 32 -80.45 16.52 17.07
C LEU A 32 -81.79 15.88 17.52
N SER A 33 -82.90 16.62 17.38
CA SER A 33 -84.23 16.10 17.73
C SER A 33 -84.69 14.98 16.78
N LEU A 34 -84.40 15.08 15.48
CA LEU A 34 -84.65 13.98 14.53
C LEU A 34 -83.81 12.74 14.83
N TRP A 35 -82.56 12.91 15.26
CA TRP A 35 -81.69 11.81 15.67
C TRP A 35 -82.19 11.09 16.94
N VAL A 36 -82.64 11.85 17.94
CA VAL A 36 -83.18 11.30 19.20
C VAL A 36 -84.53 10.58 18.99
N LEU A 37 -85.32 11.00 18.01
CA LEU A 37 -86.59 10.35 17.63
C LEU A 37 -86.41 9.06 16.80
N GLY A 38 -85.17 8.61 16.59
CA GLY A 38 -84.88 7.36 15.88
C GLY A 38 -85.17 7.44 14.37
N VAL A 39 -85.27 8.64 13.80
CA VAL A 39 -85.38 8.82 12.35
C VAL A 39 -83.99 8.58 11.75
N PRO A 40 -83.78 7.52 10.95
CA PRO A 40 -82.49 7.28 10.33
C PRO A 40 -82.21 8.40 9.33
N LEU A 41 -81.31 9.30 9.70
CA LEU A 41 -80.82 10.39 8.85
C LEU A 41 -79.89 9.78 7.78
N ASN A 42 -80.50 9.21 6.72
CA ASN A 42 -79.85 8.50 5.62
C ASN A 42 -79.00 9.38 4.68
N PHE A 43 -78.63 10.60 5.07
CA PHE A 43 -77.89 11.53 4.21
C PHE A 43 -76.45 11.07 3.92
N TRP A 44 -75.94 10.08 4.65
CA TRP A 44 -74.60 9.50 4.50
C TRP A 44 -74.60 8.04 4.01
N GLN A 45 -75.77 7.41 3.88
CA GLN A 45 -75.91 6.12 3.21
C GLN A 45 -76.29 6.38 1.75
N GLN A 46 -75.33 6.88 0.96
CA GLN A 46 -75.41 6.67 -0.48
C GLN A 46 -75.45 5.15 -0.69
N GLU A 47 -76.61 4.64 -1.10
CA GLU A 47 -76.76 3.24 -1.51
C GLU A 47 -75.59 2.92 -2.43
N LYS A 48 -74.71 2.00 -2.00
CA LYS A 48 -73.65 1.51 -2.86
C LYS A 48 -74.36 1.05 -4.12
N PRO A 49 -74.10 1.65 -5.30
CA PRO A 49 -74.74 1.22 -6.53
C PRO A 49 -74.54 -0.30 -6.59
N GLN A 50 -75.64 -1.06 -6.64
CA GLN A 50 -75.60 -2.52 -6.69
C GLN A 50 -74.89 -2.89 -7.99
N ALA A 51 -73.57 -3.00 -7.89
CA ALA A 51 -72.72 -3.18 -9.03
C ALA A 51 -72.95 -4.60 -9.51
N ASN A 52 -73.51 -4.75 -10.70
CA ASN A 52 -73.87 -6.02 -11.32
C ASN A 52 -72.65 -6.97 -11.26
N PRO A 53 -72.67 -8.04 -10.44
CA PRO A 53 -71.49 -8.90 -10.22
C PRO A 53 -71.16 -9.77 -11.44
N TYR A 54 -72.01 -9.74 -12.46
CA TYR A 54 -71.93 -10.58 -13.65
C TYR A 54 -71.17 -9.90 -14.81
N LEU A 55 -70.51 -8.77 -14.58
CA LEU A 55 -69.74 -8.03 -15.58
C LEU A 55 -68.25 -8.03 -15.23
N VAL A 56 -67.42 -8.22 -16.26
CA VAL A 56 -65.97 -8.09 -16.12
C VAL A 56 -65.65 -6.60 -16.02
N ARG A 57 -64.84 -6.22 -15.03
CA ARG A 57 -64.58 -4.81 -14.68
C ARG A 57 -63.11 -4.49 -14.88
N ILE A 58 -62.82 -3.67 -15.89
CA ILE A 58 -61.46 -3.18 -16.16
C ILE A 58 -61.32 -1.77 -15.59
N PRO A 59 -60.38 -1.48 -14.69
CA PRO A 59 -60.15 -0.13 -14.17
C PRO A 59 -59.81 0.85 -15.30
N ILE A 60 -60.48 2.02 -15.34
CA ILE A 60 -60.21 3.07 -16.32
C ILE A 60 -59.99 4.43 -15.64
N ASN A 61 -59.23 5.31 -16.28
CA ASN A 61 -59.07 6.68 -15.81
C ASN A 61 -60.29 7.55 -16.16
N VAL A 62 -60.72 8.41 -15.24
CA VAL A 62 -61.85 9.32 -15.43
C VAL A 62 -61.41 10.62 -16.11
N ARG A 63 -60.20 11.07 -15.81
CA ARG A 63 -59.60 12.28 -16.39
C ARG A 63 -58.33 11.94 -17.19
N PRO A 64 -57.95 12.78 -18.18
CA PRO A 64 -56.67 12.61 -18.86
C PRO A 64 -55.52 12.68 -17.84
N ILE A 65 -54.57 11.77 -17.97
CA ILE A 65 -53.37 11.71 -17.11
C ILE A 65 -52.19 12.13 -17.97
N PRO A 66 -51.51 13.25 -17.67
CA PRO A 66 -50.33 13.67 -18.41
C PRO A 66 -49.19 12.64 -18.34
N ALA A 67 -48.27 12.69 -19.29
CA ALA A 67 -47.03 11.93 -19.24
C ALA A 67 -46.22 12.33 -18.00
N HIS A 68 -45.51 11.35 -17.45
CA HIS A 68 -44.60 11.48 -16.31
C HIS A 68 -45.29 11.84 -14.98
N THR A 69 -46.61 11.71 -14.88
CA THR A 69 -47.34 11.87 -13.61
C THR A 69 -47.66 10.52 -12.98
N SER A 70 -47.57 10.46 -11.65
CA SER A 70 -48.05 9.31 -10.87
C SER A 70 -49.57 9.23 -10.98
N VAL A 71 -50.10 8.02 -11.16
CA VAL A 71 -51.54 7.77 -11.11
C VAL A 71 -52.01 7.80 -9.68
N ASP A 72 -52.86 8.77 -9.36
CA ASP A 72 -53.48 8.91 -8.07
C ASP A 72 -54.86 8.23 -8.05
N ARG A 73 -55.34 7.92 -6.84
CA ARG A 73 -56.70 7.37 -6.67
C ARG A 73 -57.77 8.26 -7.31
N ASN A 74 -57.59 9.58 -7.25
CA ASN A 74 -58.51 10.56 -7.85
C ASN A 74 -58.57 10.48 -9.38
N ASP A 75 -57.57 9.89 -10.05
CA ASP A 75 -57.60 9.68 -11.50
C ASP A 75 -58.57 8.56 -11.89
N LEU A 76 -58.86 7.64 -10.96
CA LEU A 76 -59.75 6.49 -11.15
C LEU A 76 -61.14 6.71 -10.54
N LEU A 77 -61.29 7.71 -9.66
CA LEU A 77 -62.56 8.00 -8.99
C LEU A 77 -63.45 8.87 -9.87
N ASP A 78 -64.70 8.44 -10.05
CA ASP A 78 -65.72 9.26 -10.68
C ASP A 78 -66.18 10.34 -9.69
N SER A 79 -66.03 11.62 -10.04
CA SER A 79 -66.33 12.75 -9.16
C SER A 79 -67.81 12.82 -8.76
N GLN A 80 -68.72 12.21 -9.53
CA GLN A 80 -70.14 12.22 -9.23
C GLN A 80 -70.54 11.14 -8.22
N THR A 81 -69.91 9.97 -8.30
CA THR A 81 -70.29 8.81 -7.49
C THR A 81 -69.35 8.56 -6.31
N GLY A 82 -68.12 9.08 -6.35
CA GLY A 82 -67.09 8.80 -5.36
C GLY A 82 -66.53 7.38 -5.43
N TRP A 83 -66.89 6.60 -6.45
CA TRP A 83 -66.45 5.22 -6.66
C TRP A 83 -65.43 5.11 -7.80
N LEU A 84 -64.66 4.01 -7.80
CA LEU A 84 -63.74 3.71 -8.90
C LEU A 84 -64.52 3.44 -10.18
N LYS A 85 -64.09 4.04 -11.29
CA LYS A 85 -64.70 3.85 -12.59
C LYS A 85 -64.12 2.62 -13.27
N PHE A 86 -65.00 1.76 -13.76
CA PHE A 86 -64.64 0.56 -14.50
C PHE A 86 -65.28 0.59 -15.88
N GLN A 87 -64.56 0.10 -16.88
CA GLN A 87 -65.16 -0.35 -18.14
C GLN A 87 -65.79 -1.72 -17.87
N GLU A 88 -67.11 -1.80 -18.00
CA GLU A 88 -67.84 -3.05 -17.83
C GLU A 88 -67.92 -3.78 -19.17
N LEU A 89 -67.50 -5.04 -19.19
CA LEU A 89 -67.53 -5.92 -20.34
C LEU A 89 -68.42 -7.14 -20.06
N PRO A 90 -69.25 -7.58 -21.02
CA PRO A 90 -70.02 -8.81 -20.87
C PRO A 90 -69.07 -10.03 -20.82
N PRO A 91 -69.33 -11.05 -19.99
CA PRO A 91 -68.42 -12.22 -19.84
C PRO A 91 -68.07 -12.93 -21.15
N ARG A 92 -68.98 -12.91 -22.14
CA ARG A 92 -68.74 -13.53 -23.44
C ARG A 92 -67.67 -12.81 -24.27
N SER A 93 -67.45 -11.51 -24.07
CA SER A 93 -66.48 -10.75 -24.87
C SER A 93 -65.03 -11.00 -24.48
N VAL A 94 -64.77 -11.62 -23.31
CA VAL A 94 -63.41 -11.90 -22.85
C VAL A 94 -62.91 -13.29 -23.26
N ILE A 95 -63.78 -14.12 -23.85
CA ILE A 95 -63.39 -15.43 -24.38
C ILE A 95 -62.38 -15.23 -25.51
N GLY A 96 -61.24 -15.91 -25.43
CA GLY A 96 -60.11 -15.79 -26.34
C GLY A 96 -59.07 -14.74 -25.93
N MET A 97 -59.35 -13.86 -24.96
CA MET A 97 -58.36 -12.92 -24.43
C MET A 97 -57.30 -13.65 -23.61
N ALA A 98 -56.06 -13.15 -23.63
CA ALA A 98 -55.01 -13.60 -22.73
C ALA A 98 -55.29 -13.11 -21.30
N VAL A 99 -55.00 -13.92 -20.31
CA VAL A 99 -55.15 -13.56 -18.89
C VAL A 99 -53.96 -14.09 -18.11
N SER A 100 -53.51 -13.30 -17.12
CA SER A 100 -52.47 -13.66 -16.17
C SER A 100 -52.97 -13.37 -14.77
N GLY A 101 -52.84 -14.33 -13.86
CA GLY A 101 -53.36 -14.21 -12.49
C GLY A 101 -52.92 -15.35 -11.60
N ILE A 102 -53.49 -15.40 -10.39
CA ILE A 102 -53.26 -16.49 -9.45
C ILE A 102 -54.43 -17.47 -9.57
N GLY A 103 -54.15 -18.72 -9.88
CA GLY A 103 -55.16 -19.78 -9.95
C GLY A 103 -55.70 -20.15 -8.57
N SER A 104 -56.78 -20.92 -8.52
CA SER A 104 -57.39 -21.39 -7.26
C SER A 104 -56.44 -22.17 -6.33
N ARG A 105 -55.34 -22.70 -6.88
CA ARG A 105 -54.29 -23.41 -6.13
C ARG A 105 -53.17 -22.50 -5.60
N GLY A 106 -53.22 -21.20 -5.88
CA GLY A 106 -52.19 -20.24 -5.49
C GLY A 106 -51.00 -20.15 -6.46
N GLU A 107 -51.01 -20.90 -7.56
CA GLU A 107 -49.97 -20.87 -8.59
C GLU A 107 -50.22 -19.73 -9.61
N LEU A 108 -49.16 -19.25 -10.27
CA LEU A 108 -49.28 -18.27 -11.33
C LEU A 108 -49.80 -18.94 -12.60
N ALA A 109 -50.96 -18.49 -13.06
CA ALA A 109 -51.69 -19.01 -14.20
C ALA A 109 -51.62 -18.02 -15.36
N GLU A 110 -51.16 -18.45 -16.53
CA GLU A 110 -51.18 -17.65 -17.76
C GLU A 110 -51.75 -18.46 -18.92
N GLY A 111 -52.70 -17.87 -19.66
CA GLY A 111 -53.31 -18.56 -20.79
C GLY A 111 -54.42 -17.77 -21.47
N LYS A 112 -55.05 -18.37 -22.50
CA LYS A 112 -56.23 -17.81 -23.15
C LYS A 112 -57.50 -18.29 -22.47
N ILE A 113 -58.47 -17.40 -22.29
CA ILE A 113 -59.77 -17.73 -21.69
C ILE A 113 -60.58 -18.58 -22.67
N THR A 114 -60.98 -19.79 -22.27
CA THR A 114 -61.85 -20.67 -23.06
C THR A 114 -63.32 -20.58 -22.61
N ALA A 115 -63.55 -20.39 -21.32
CA ALA A 115 -64.88 -20.21 -20.75
C ALA A 115 -64.84 -19.24 -19.57
N VAL A 116 -65.97 -18.61 -19.27
CA VAL A 116 -66.17 -17.83 -18.05
C VAL A 116 -67.30 -18.49 -17.27
N ARG A 117 -67.00 -18.93 -16.05
CA ARG A 117 -67.96 -19.55 -15.14
C ARG A 117 -68.30 -18.59 -14.01
N GLN A 118 -69.47 -18.80 -13.44
CA GLN A 118 -69.88 -18.10 -12.24
C GLN A 118 -69.98 -19.10 -11.10
N LEU A 119 -69.25 -18.86 -10.03
CA LEU A 119 -69.30 -19.64 -8.81
C LEU A 119 -69.36 -18.65 -7.64
N GLU A 120 -70.32 -18.86 -6.73
CA GLU A 120 -70.45 -18.10 -5.48
C GLU A 120 -70.51 -16.57 -5.64
N GLY A 121 -71.09 -16.09 -6.75
CA GLY A 121 -71.22 -14.65 -7.03
C GLY A 121 -69.95 -14.00 -7.58
N GLN A 122 -68.92 -14.78 -7.91
CA GLN A 122 -67.69 -14.33 -8.54
C GLN A 122 -67.53 -14.90 -9.96
N LEU A 123 -66.95 -14.11 -10.86
CA LEU A 123 -66.54 -14.57 -12.19
C LEU A 123 -65.19 -15.30 -12.11
N ILE A 124 -65.15 -16.49 -12.70
CA ILE A 124 -63.97 -17.35 -12.80
C ILE A 124 -63.65 -17.57 -14.27
N PHE A 125 -62.42 -17.26 -14.65
CA PHE A 125 -61.89 -17.47 -15.99
C PHE A 125 -61.29 -18.87 -16.08
N VAL A 126 -61.79 -19.68 -17.01
CA VAL A 126 -61.25 -21.02 -17.31
C VAL A 126 -60.27 -20.88 -18.46
N LEU A 127 -59.01 -21.22 -18.22
CA LEU A 127 -57.94 -21.12 -19.21
C LEU A 127 -57.94 -22.30 -20.17
N SER A 128 -57.22 -22.17 -21.29
CA SER A 128 -56.97 -23.30 -22.20
C SER A 128 -56.20 -24.45 -21.55
N SER A 129 -55.45 -24.18 -20.48
CA SER A 129 -54.79 -25.19 -19.66
C SER A 129 -55.77 -25.97 -18.75
N GLY A 130 -57.03 -25.54 -18.64
CA GLY A 130 -58.02 -26.07 -17.70
C GLY A 130 -57.94 -25.46 -16.31
N GLU A 131 -57.01 -24.54 -16.07
CA GLU A 131 -56.88 -23.83 -14.80
C GLU A 131 -57.98 -22.77 -14.63
N GLU A 132 -58.39 -22.53 -13.38
CA GLU A 132 -59.46 -21.59 -13.02
C GLU A 132 -58.88 -20.39 -12.24
N VAL A 133 -59.05 -19.19 -12.81
CA VAL A 133 -58.53 -17.92 -12.26
C VAL A 133 -59.69 -17.02 -11.87
N PRO A 134 -59.90 -16.70 -10.58
CA PRO A 134 -60.93 -15.77 -10.15
C PRO A 134 -60.64 -14.33 -10.61
N GLN A 135 -61.68 -13.55 -10.97
CA GLN A 135 -61.49 -12.16 -11.43
C GLN A 135 -60.75 -11.28 -10.39
N SER A 136 -61.00 -11.48 -9.09
CA SER A 136 -60.33 -10.73 -8.02
C SER A 136 -58.82 -11.02 -7.90
N GLN A 137 -58.39 -12.17 -8.42
CA GLN A 137 -56.99 -12.64 -8.43
C GLN A 137 -56.35 -12.51 -9.82
N THR A 138 -57.04 -11.86 -10.75
CA THR A 138 -56.51 -11.57 -12.08
C THR A 138 -55.60 -10.36 -12.00
N ASN A 139 -54.36 -10.48 -12.50
CA ASN A 139 -53.43 -9.36 -12.60
C ASN A 139 -53.61 -8.62 -13.94
N GLU A 140 -53.71 -9.36 -15.03
CA GLU A 140 -53.87 -8.81 -16.39
C GLU A 140 -54.94 -9.57 -17.19
N LEU A 141 -55.73 -8.83 -17.97
CA LEU A 141 -56.76 -9.35 -18.87
C LEU A 141 -56.70 -8.61 -20.21
N GLY A 142 -56.44 -9.34 -21.30
CA GLY A 142 -56.22 -8.74 -22.63
C GLY A 142 -55.03 -7.78 -22.67
N GLY A 143 -54.09 -7.93 -21.73
CA GLY A 143 -52.99 -7.00 -21.47
C GLY A 143 -53.38 -5.72 -20.74
N ALA A 144 -54.61 -5.63 -20.21
CA ALA A 144 -55.03 -4.56 -19.30
C ALA A 144 -54.88 -5.00 -17.83
N LEU A 145 -54.31 -4.14 -17.01
CA LEU A 145 -54.12 -4.35 -15.57
C LEU A 145 -55.46 -4.30 -14.84
N MET A 146 -55.77 -5.36 -14.10
CA MET A 146 -57.04 -5.52 -13.38
C MET A 146 -56.93 -5.10 -11.91
N ASN A 147 -55.73 -5.22 -11.32
CA ASN A 147 -55.48 -4.85 -9.93
C ASN A 147 -55.22 -3.34 -9.80
N VAL A 148 -56.10 -2.64 -9.08
CA VAL A 148 -56.00 -1.20 -8.83
C VAL A 148 -54.73 -0.84 -8.03
N GLY A 149 -54.29 -1.71 -7.13
CA GLY A 149 -53.04 -1.52 -6.37
C GLY A 149 -51.78 -1.62 -7.24
N ALA A 150 -51.87 -2.27 -8.40
CA ALA A 150 -50.77 -2.31 -9.38
C ALA A 150 -50.73 -1.06 -10.28
N ILE A 151 -51.78 -0.24 -10.25
CA ILE A 151 -51.95 0.98 -11.04
C ILE A 151 -51.60 2.23 -10.22
N ILE A 152 -52.16 2.36 -9.02
CA ILE A 152 -51.97 3.56 -8.18
C ILE A 152 -50.49 3.69 -7.76
N GLY A 153 -49.95 4.90 -7.88
CA GLY A 153 -48.55 5.21 -7.57
C GLY A 153 -47.57 4.93 -8.71
N ARG A 154 -48.02 4.32 -9.82
CA ARG A 154 -47.18 4.13 -11.02
C ARG A 154 -47.15 5.41 -11.86
N VAL A 155 -46.02 5.69 -12.49
CA VAL A 155 -45.82 6.86 -13.35
C VAL A 155 -46.09 6.52 -14.80
N VAL A 156 -46.98 7.27 -15.46
CA VAL A 156 -47.37 7.03 -16.87
C VAL A 156 -46.27 7.53 -17.83
N LYS A 157 -45.92 6.77 -18.87
CA LYS A 157 -44.91 7.13 -19.88
C LYS A 157 -45.37 8.17 -20.89
N GLN A 158 -46.66 8.18 -21.21
CA GLN A 158 -47.27 8.99 -22.26
C GLN A 158 -48.62 9.53 -21.79
N ASP A 159 -49.08 10.62 -22.40
CA ASP A 159 -50.40 11.18 -22.10
C ASP A 159 -51.50 10.13 -22.31
N LYS A 160 -52.23 9.82 -21.24
CA LYS A 160 -53.32 8.85 -21.27
C LYS A 160 -54.65 9.59 -21.35
N LYS A 161 -55.41 9.37 -22.43
CA LYS A 161 -56.77 9.92 -22.59
C LYS A 161 -57.71 9.31 -21.55
N ALA A 162 -58.72 10.08 -21.14
CA ALA A 162 -59.78 9.60 -20.26
C ALA A 162 -60.54 8.41 -20.88
N GLY A 163 -60.98 7.49 -20.02
CA GLY A 163 -61.81 6.33 -20.38
C GLY A 163 -61.05 5.11 -20.88
N LEU A 164 -59.71 5.06 -20.74
CA LEU A 164 -58.90 3.95 -21.25
C LEU A 164 -58.36 3.06 -20.13
N GLY A 165 -58.33 1.76 -20.36
CA GLY A 165 -57.72 0.78 -19.42
C GLY A 165 -56.20 0.91 -19.37
N PHE A 166 -55.60 0.53 -18.25
CA PHE A 166 -54.14 0.60 -18.03
C PHE A 166 -53.45 -0.67 -18.49
N ARG A 167 -52.25 -0.55 -19.04
CA ARG A 167 -51.39 -1.68 -19.44
C ARG A 167 -50.00 -1.46 -18.85
N GLU A 168 -49.21 -2.53 -18.69
CA GLU A 168 -47.86 -2.40 -18.13
C GLU A 168 -46.93 -1.55 -19.03
N ASP A 169 -47.14 -1.56 -20.35
CA ASP A 169 -46.43 -0.71 -21.31
C ASP A 169 -46.70 0.80 -21.13
N ASN A 170 -47.81 1.17 -20.49
CA ASN A 170 -48.16 2.56 -20.21
C ASN A 170 -47.33 3.14 -19.06
N PHE A 171 -46.66 2.32 -18.26
CA PHE A 171 -45.97 2.75 -17.05
C PHE A 171 -44.45 2.67 -17.18
N PHE A 172 -43.76 3.55 -16.45
CA PHE A 172 -42.36 3.34 -16.09
C PHE A 172 -42.21 2.17 -15.11
N PRO A 173 -41.00 1.63 -14.94
CA PRO A 173 -40.72 0.61 -13.92
C PRO A 173 -41.26 1.02 -12.54
N ARG A 174 -41.57 0.03 -11.70
CA ARG A 174 -42.05 0.29 -10.34
C ARG A 174 -40.96 1.04 -9.54
N GLY A 175 -41.38 2.03 -8.75
CA GLY A 175 -40.49 2.86 -7.94
C GLY A 175 -39.92 4.10 -8.66
N THR A 176 -40.24 4.31 -9.94
CA THR A 176 -39.89 5.55 -10.64
C THR A 176 -40.56 6.75 -9.97
N PRO A 177 -39.82 7.81 -9.59
CA PRO A 177 -40.40 9.01 -9.01
C PRO A 177 -41.23 9.77 -10.06
N ALA A 178 -42.32 10.43 -9.65
CA ALA A 178 -43.09 11.27 -10.55
C ALA A 178 -42.28 12.50 -11.01
N GLY A 179 -42.56 12.98 -12.23
CA GLY A 179 -41.93 14.17 -12.82
C GLY A 179 -40.80 13.86 -13.80
N ILE A 180 -40.14 14.92 -14.28
CA ILE A 180 -39.10 14.87 -15.33
C ILE A 180 -37.93 13.96 -14.93
N ALA A 181 -37.60 13.91 -13.62
CA ALA A 181 -36.55 13.04 -13.10
C ALA A 181 -36.85 11.55 -13.33
N GLY A 182 -38.11 11.12 -13.19
CA GLY A 182 -38.51 9.73 -13.46
C GLY A 182 -38.53 9.36 -14.94
N ALA A 183 -38.69 10.37 -15.81
CA ALA A 183 -38.66 10.21 -17.25
C ALA A 183 -37.23 10.10 -17.84
N THR A 184 -36.22 10.40 -17.02
CA THR A 184 -34.83 10.44 -17.48
C THR A 184 -34.30 9.02 -17.66
N PRO A 185 -33.82 8.63 -18.85
CA PRO A 185 -33.21 7.32 -19.06
C PRO A 185 -32.01 7.09 -18.13
N PRO A 186 -31.72 5.83 -17.75
CA PRO A 186 -30.53 5.50 -16.97
C PRO A 186 -29.26 6.03 -17.66
N GLY A 187 -28.35 6.62 -16.88
CA GLY A 187 -27.10 7.20 -17.39
C GLY A 187 -27.23 8.60 -18.00
N MET A 188 -28.43 9.16 -18.10
CA MET A 188 -28.66 10.53 -18.57
C MET A 188 -29.03 11.47 -17.41
N ARG A 189 -28.90 12.79 -17.63
CA ARG A 189 -29.37 13.86 -16.74
C ARG A 189 -30.42 14.70 -17.45
N SER A 190 -31.54 14.97 -16.77
CA SER A 190 -32.53 15.91 -17.27
C SER A 190 -32.13 17.36 -17.02
N LEU A 191 -32.32 18.21 -18.01
CA LEU A 191 -32.15 19.65 -17.92
C LEU A 191 -33.40 20.35 -18.50
N VAL A 192 -33.94 21.33 -17.77
CA VAL A 192 -35.00 22.20 -18.26
C VAL A 192 -34.35 23.46 -18.80
N LEU A 193 -34.64 23.76 -20.07
CA LEU A 193 -34.04 24.86 -20.82
C LEU A 193 -35.12 25.79 -21.34
N GLU A 194 -34.79 27.07 -21.43
CA GLU A 194 -35.65 28.05 -22.09
C GLU A 194 -35.64 27.80 -23.60
N ALA A 195 -36.81 27.56 -24.17
CA ALA A 195 -36.95 27.21 -25.59
C ALA A 195 -36.44 28.31 -26.53
N GLY A 196 -36.50 29.58 -26.10
CA GLY A 196 -36.00 30.72 -26.89
C GLY A 196 -34.49 30.71 -27.14
N LYS A 197 -33.72 29.93 -26.37
CA LYS A 197 -32.25 29.81 -26.54
C LYS A 197 -31.85 28.64 -27.45
N LEU A 198 -32.82 27.85 -27.93
CA LEU A 198 -32.59 26.66 -28.72
C LEU A 198 -33.30 26.79 -30.07
N GLN A 199 -32.53 26.97 -31.14
CA GLN A 199 -33.08 27.08 -32.48
C GLN A 199 -33.59 25.70 -32.96
N GLY A 200 -34.83 25.65 -33.47
CA GLY A 200 -35.44 24.43 -34.03
C GLY A 200 -36.22 23.56 -33.04
N VAL A 201 -36.20 23.87 -31.74
CA VAL A 201 -36.77 23.00 -30.69
C VAL A 201 -38.30 22.90 -30.69
N HIS A 202 -39.00 23.91 -31.22
CA HIS A 202 -40.47 24.03 -31.14
C HIS A 202 -41.25 22.96 -31.92
N THR A 203 -40.60 22.26 -32.84
CA THR A 203 -41.26 21.25 -33.70
C THR A 203 -41.05 19.81 -33.19
N LEU A 204 -40.28 19.64 -32.11
CA LEU A 204 -39.85 18.33 -31.65
C LEU A 204 -40.88 17.67 -30.72
N PRO A 205 -41.34 16.45 -31.02
CA PRO A 205 -42.21 15.70 -30.12
C PRO A 205 -41.43 15.14 -28.92
N ALA A 206 -42.15 14.77 -27.86
CA ALA A 206 -41.59 13.97 -26.77
C ALA A 206 -41.01 12.66 -27.33
N GLY A 207 -39.82 12.26 -26.88
CA GLY A 207 -39.11 11.07 -27.32
C GLY A 207 -38.23 11.26 -28.56
N ALA A 208 -38.20 12.44 -29.18
CA ALA A 208 -37.27 12.72 -30.28
C ALA A 208 -35.82 12.74 -29.78
N ARG A 209 -34.90 12.19 -30.60
CA ARG A 209 -33.45 12.27 -30.38
C ARG A 209 -32.87 13.42 -31.19
N ILE A 210 -32.03 14.23 -30.56
CA ILE A 210 -31.45 15.43 -31.16
C ILE A 210 -29.97 15.57 -30.80
N ASP A 211 -29.23 16.21 -31.69
CA ASP A 211 -27.90 16.74 -31.40
C ASP A 211 -27.98 18.26 -31.20
N LEU A 212 -27.15 18.78 -30.30
CA LEU A 212 -27.04 20.21 -30.02
C LEU A 212 -25.68 20.70 -30.51
N ILE A 213 -25.68 21.66 -31.42
CA ILE A 213 -24.48 22.24 -32.01
C ILE A 213 -24.49 23.74 -31.71
N ALA A 214 -23.33 24.33 -31.39
CA ALA A 214 -23.20 25.77 -31.30
C ALA A 214 -22.01 26.27 -32.10
N ASN A 215 -22.14 27.47 -32.68
CA ASN A 215 -21.03 28.16 -33.32
C ASN A 215 -20.26 28.94 -32.25
N VAL A 216 -19.01 28.53 -32.01
CA VAL A 216 -18.16 29.15 -30.99
C VAL A 216 -17.11 30.03 -31.67
N PRO A 217 -16.93 31.30 -31.25
CA PRO A 217 -15.84 32.15 -31.73
C PRO A 217 -14.47 31.53 -31.43
N LEU A 218 -13.50 31.67 -32.34
CA LEU A 218 -12.17 31.05 -32.19
C LEU A 218 -11.47 31.37 -30.85
N ASP A 219 -11.64 32.60 -30.37
CA ASP A 219 -11.06 33.08 -29.11
C ASP A 219 -11.62 32.38 -27.86
N GLU A 220 -12.75 31.68 -28.00
CA GLU A 220 -13.47 31.01 -26.91
C GLU A 220 -13.41 29.47 -26.98
N LEU A 221 -12.84 28.88 -28.04
CA LEU A 221 -12.73 27.43 -28.25
C LEU A 221 -12.11 26.70 -27.05
N THR A 222 -11.12 27.30 -26.41
CA THR A 222 -10.41 26.74 -25.24
C THR A 222 -11.32 26.49 -24.05
N SER A 223 -12.41 27.23 -23.92
CA SER A 223 -13.39 27.06 -22.83
C SER A 223 -14.39 25.92 -23.04
N PHE A 224 -14.46 25.37 -24.25
CA PHE A 224 -15.32 24.25 -24.63
C PHE A 224 -14.57 22.93 -24.78
N ASP A 225 -13.24 22.97 -24.66
CA ASP A 225 -12.39 21.78 -24.67
C ASP A 225 -12.59 20.97 -23.37
N ARG A 226 -13.32 19.84 -23.50
CA ARG A 226 -13.82 19.02 -22.38
C ARG A 226 -12.70 18.46 -21.49
N GLY A 227 -11.46 18.44 -21.97
CA GLY A 227 -10.28 17.98 -21.23
C GLY A 227 -9.58 19.06 -20.41
N GLN A 228 -9.76 20.35 -20.72
CA GLN A 228 -9.18 21.44 -19.93
C GLN A 228 -10.14 21.87 -18.84
N SER A 229 -10.32 21.03 -17.81
CA SER A 229 -10.79 21.52 -16.51
C SER A 229 -9.72 22.34 -15.76
N SER A 230 -8.96 23.15 -16.51
CA SER A 230 -8.07 24.19 -16.02
C SER A 230 -8.93 25.35 -15.51
N ARG A 231 -9.38 25.25 -14.25
CA ARG A 231 -9.82 26.40 -13.47
C ARG A 231 -8.59 27.23 -13.06
N LEU A 232 -7.88 27.81 -14.03
CA LEU A 232 -6.88 28.84 -13.80
C LEU A 232 -7.49 30.21 -14.13
N PRO A 233 -7.81 31.06 -13.14
CA PRO A 233 -8.14 32.48 -13.34
C PRO A 233 -6.90 33.34 -13.68
N GLY A 234 -5.89 32.76 -14.37
CA GLY A 234 -4.59 33.41 -14.58
C GLY A 234 -3.88 33.10 -15.89
N ALA A 235 -4.28 32.06 -16.64
CA ALA A 235 -3.64 31.71 -17.91
C ALA A 235 -4.06 32.59 -19.10
N ALA A 236 -5.11 33.42 -18.94
CA ALA A 236 -5.54 34.38 -19.96
C ALA A 236 -4.60 35.61 -20.10
N LEU A 237 -3.53 35.72 -19.30
CA LEU A 237 -2.62 36.88 -19.32
C LEU A 237 -1.36 36.71 -20.18
N LEU A 238 -1.16 35.57 -20.85
CA LEU A 238 0.06 35.32 -21.65
C LEU A 238 -0.17 34.96 -23.13
N GLN A 239 -1.39 35.08 -23.66
CA GLN A 239 -1.61 35.03 -25.11
C GLN A 239 -1.66 36.44 -25.71
N SER A 240 -0.53 36.81 -26.32
CA SER A 240 -0.37 37.74 -27.45
C SER A 240 -0.98 39.14 -27.31
N SER A 241 -0.12 40.09 -26.91
CA SER A 241 -0.23 41.52 -27.22
C SER A 241 0.07 41.85 -28.70
N SER A 242 -0.19 40.93 -29.63
CA SER A 242 0.02 41.15 -31.06
C SER A 242 -1.31 41.32 -31.81
N SER A 243 -1.49 42.53 -32.32
CA SER A 243 -2.48 42.95 -33.33
C SER A 243 -3.96 43.03 -32.90
N LYS A 244 -4.30 44.20 -32.35
CA LYS A 244 -5.65 44.78 -32.42
C LYS A 244 -5.96 45.16 -33.88
N ARG A 245 -6.21 44.18 -34.75
CA ARG A 245 -6.76 44.41 -36.10
C ARG A 245 -8.23 44.02 -36.10
N LYS A 246 -9.07 45.05 -35.98
CA LYS A 246 -10.52 45.00 -36.08
C LYS A 246 -10.90 44.56 -37.50
N THR A 247 -10.94 43.26 -37.73
CA THR A 247 -11.46 42.68 -38.98
C THR A 247 -12.76 41.99 -38.63
N GLN A 248 -13.87 42.61 -39.06
CA GLN A 248 -15.21 42.05 -38.97
C GLN A 248 -15.26 40.76 -39.80
N GLY A 249 -15.41 39.63 -39.12
CA GLY A 249 -15.38 38.29 -39.71
C GLY A 249 -14.66 37.33 -38.79
N GLY A 250 -15.05 37.30 -37.50
CA GLY A 250 -14.49 36.35 -36.54
C GLY A 250 -14.81 34.93 -37.01
N ALA A 251 -13.78 34.16 -37.36
CA ALA A 251 -13.94 32.75 -37.66
C ALA A 251 -14.61 32.09 -36.44
N SER A 252 -15.74 31.42 -36.68
CA SER A 252 -16.44 30.61 -35.70
C SER A 252 -16.40 29.16 -36.16
N GLU A 253 -16.27 28.25 -35.22
CA GLU A 253 -16.22 26.82 -35.48
C GLU A 253 -17.47 26.15 -34.88
N PRO A 254 -18.17 25.28 -35.62
CA PRO A 254 -19.30 24.53 -35.09
C PRO A 254 -18.81 23.43 -34.14
N ILE A 255 -19.25 23.46 -32.89
CA ILE A 255 -18.92 22.46 -31.87
C ILE A 255 -20.18 21.68 -31.49
N LEU A 256 -20.03 20.35 -31.41
CA LEU A 256 -21.06 19.45 -30.89
C LEU A 256 -21.11 19.55 -29.35
N LEU A 257 -22.16 20.20 -28.83
CA LEU A 257 -22.37 20.39 -27.39
C LEU A 257 -22.95 19.15 -26.72
N ALA A 258 -23.95 18.53 -27.35
CA ALA A 258 -24.59 17.31 -26.86
C ALA A 258 -24.96 16.40 -28.03
N GLN A 259 -24.79 15.09 -27.84
CA GLN A 259 -25.13 14.09 -28.84
C GLN A 259 -26.24 13.18 -28.30
N GLU A 260 -27.17 12.78 -29.15
CA GLU A 260 -28.30 11.91 -28.82
C GLU A 260 -29.12 12.35 -27.59
N ALA A 261 -29.27 13.66 -27.40
CA ALA A 261 -30.14 14.19 -26.35
C ALA A 261 -31.60 13.80 -26.65
N LEU A 262 -32.32 13.38 -25.62
CA LEU A 262 -33.72 12.94 -25.72
C LEU A 262 -34.66 14.03 -25.24
N VAL A 263 -35.65 14.40 -26.05
CA VAL A 263 -36.70 15.34 -25.62
C VAL A 263 -37.63 14.63 -24.62
N LEU A 264 -37.54 14.96 -23.34
CA LEU A 264 -38.40 14.40 -22.30
C LEU A 264 -39.79 15.05 -22.30
N ARG A 265 -39.82 16.37 -22.50
CA ARG A 265 -41.06 17.16 -22.59
C ARG A 265 -40.91 18.21 -23.69
N PRO A 266 -41.84 18.25 -24.65
CA PRO A 266 -41.83 19.26 -25.70
C PRO A 266 -42.08 20.65 -25.11
N VAL A 267 -41.88 21.69 -25.91
CA VAL A 267 -42.00 23.08 -25.45
C VAL A 267 -43.36 23.30 -24.78
N TYR A 268 -43.34 23.68 -23.51
CA TYR A 268 -44.52 23.99 -22.72
C TYR A 268 -44.39 25.38 -22.08
N GLN A 269 -45.53 26.02 -21.83
CA GLN A 269 -45.58 27.35 -21.24
C GLN A 269 -45.69 27.23 -19.72
N ARG A 270 -44.81 27.92 -19.01
CA ARG A 270 -44.92 28.18 -17.57
C ARG A 270 -45.20 29.66 -17.35
N VAL A 271 -46.08 29.96 -16.40
CA VAL A 271 -46.33 31.35 -15.99
C VAL A 271 -45.45 31.66 -14.79
N GLU A 272 -44.50 32.57 -14.96
CA GLU A 272 -43.64 33.04 -13.89
C GLU A 272 -44.12 34.41 -13.39
N ALA A 273 -44.14 34.59 -12.08
CA ALA A 273 -44.60 35.82 -11.46
C ALA A 273 -43.39 36.74 -11.23
N GLU A 274 -43.09 37.61 -12.18
CA GLU A 274 -42.04 38.63 -12.01
C GLU A 274 -42.57 39.79 -11.17
N THR A 275 -41.91 40.08 -10.05
CA THR A 275 -42.20 41.28 -9.25
C THR A 275 -41.28 42.41 -9.67
N SER A 276 -41.79 43.37 -10.44
CA SER A 276 -41.06 44.62 -10.67
C SER A 276 -41.38 45.60 -9.54
N SER A 277 -40.33 46.19 -8.94
CA SER A 277 -40.46 47.28 -7.99
C SER A 277 -40.00 48.57 -8.66
N SER A 278 -40.95 49.40 -9.10
CA SER A 278 -40.66 50.75 -9.56
C SER A 278 -40.84 51.74 -8.42
N LEU A 279 -39.86 52.64 -8.26
CA LEU A 279 -39.79 53.67 -7.21
C LEU A 279 -40.99 54.65 -7.25
N THR A 280 -41.68 54.74 -8.39
CA THR A 280 -42.84 55.63 -8.59
C THR A 280 -44.19 54.90 -8.68
N GLN A 281 -44.22 53.57 -8.82
CA GLN A 281 -45.45 52.80 -9.08
C GLN A 281 -45.72 51.61 -8.14
N GLY A 282 -44.84 51.34 -7.18
CA GLY A 282 -45.01 50.23 -6.23
C GLY A 282 -44.72 48.85 -6.86
N LYS A 283 -44.78 47.80 -6.03
CA LYS A 283 -44.51 46.41 -6.44
C LYS A 283 -45.65 45.86 -7.29
N ARG A 284 -45.43 45.65 -8.58
CA ARG A 284 -46.38 44.97 -9.49
C ARG A 284 -45.90 43.56 -9.78
N VAL A 285 -46.74 42.56 -9.51
CA VAL A 285 -46.53 41.18 -9.92
C VAL A 285 -47.09 41.05 -11.33
N GLN A 286 -46.24 40.85 -12.32
CA GLN A 286 -46.64 40.59 -13.70
C GLN A 286 -46.38 39.13 -14.04
N ALA A 287 -47.41 38.46 -14.56
CA ALA A 287 -47.32 37.10 -15.06
C ALA A 287 -46.64 37.11 -16.44
N VAL A 288 -45.37 36.68 -16.51
CA VAL A 288 -44.60 36.57 -17.76
C VAL A 288 -44.63 35.10 -18.21
N PRO A 289 -45.05 34.82 -19.46
CA PRO A 289 -45.02 33.46 -20.00
C PRO A 289 -43.59 33.10 -20.41
N VAL A 290 -43.04 32.02 -19.82
CA VAL A 290 -41.74 31.46 -20.17
C VAL A 290 -41.97 30.12 -20.88
N TYR A 291 -41.36 29.94 -22.04
CA TYR A 291 -41.43 28.69 -22.79
C TYR A 291 -40.23 27.81 -22.44
N GLU A 292 -40.49 26.62 -21.91
CA GLU A 292 -39.47 25.68 -21.45
C GLU A 292 -39.55 24.36 -22.22
N VAL A 293 -38.40 23.71 -22.40
CA VAL A 293 -38.28 22.35 -22.91
C VAL A 293 -37.48 21.52 -21.91
N ALA A 294 -37.81 20.24 -21.74
CA ALA A 294 -37.02 19.33 -20.90
C ALA A 294 -36.28 18.32 -21.77
N LEU A 295 -34.96 18.25 -21.65
CA LEU A 295 -34.08 17.36 -22.39
C LEU A 295 -33.35 16.42 -21.43
N ALA A 296 -33.17 15.16 -21.80
CA ALA A 296 -32.21 14.25 -21.16
C ALA A 296 -30.96 14.17 -22.01
N MET A 297 -29.79 14.32 -21.39
CA MET A 297 -28.50 14.30 -22.06
C MET A 297 -27.45 13.59 -21.21
N HIS A 298 -26.34 13.18 -21.82
CA HIS A 298 -25.24 12.56 -21.09
C HIS A 298 -24.67 13.53 -20.04
N PRO A 299 -24.28 13.07 -18.83
CA PRO A 299 -23.75 13.95 -17.78
C PRO A 299 -22.56 14.81 -18.22
N GLY A 300 -21.71 14.31 -19.11
CA GLY A 300 -20.58 15.07 -19.68
C GLY A 300 -20.99 16.21 -20.62
N ASP A 301 -22.20 16.20 -21.16
CA ASP A 301 -22.70 17.20 -22.12
C ASP A 301 -23.41 18.37 -21.45
N VAL A 302 -23.78 18.23 -20.17
CA VAL A 302 -24.51 19.26 -19.41
C VAL A 302 -23.66 20.53 -19.25
N ILE A 303 -22.38 20.39 -18.93
CA ILE A 303 -21.49 21.53 -18.68
C ILE A 303 -21.21 22.32 -19.96
N PRO A 304 -20.78 21.71 -21.08
CA PRO A 304 -20.61 22.42 -22.35
C PRO A 304 -21.85 23.19 -22.80
N LEU A 305 -23.03 22.57 -22.66
CA LEU A 305 -24.29 23.20 -23.02
C LEU A 305 -24.62 24.40 -22.12
N GLN A 306 -24.47 24.27 -20.81
CA GLN A 306 -24.69 25.39 -19.89
C GLN A 306 -23.70 26.54 -20.15
N THR A 307 -22.43 26.23 -20.44
CA THR A 307 -21.43 27.23 -20.81
C THR A 307 -21.83 27.98 -22.08
N ALA A 308 -22.29 27.27 -23.11
CA ALA A 308 -22.77 27.88 -24.35
C ALA A 308 -23.97 28.82 -24.11
N LEU A 309 -24.95 28.36 -23.33
CA LEU A 309 -26.15 29.13 -23.02
C LEU A 309 -25.85 30.37 -22.15
N ASN A 310 -24.93 30.25 -21.18
CA ASN A 310 -24.52 31.37 -20.32
C ASN A 310 -23.75 32.44 -21.10
N LYS A 311 -23.01 32.04 -22.14
CA LYS A 311 -22.32 32.95 -23.06
C LYS A 311 -23.24 33.55 -24.12
N GLY A 312 -24.52 33.15 -24.16
CA GLY A 312 -25.47 33.63 -25.15
C GLY A 312 -25.19 33.13 -26.56
N LEU A 313 -24.50 31.99 -26.71
CA LEU A 313 -24.26 31.39 -28.02
C LEU A 313 -25.56 30.83 -28.59
N GLU A 314 -25.71 30.92 -29.92
CA GLU A 314 -26.82 30.31 -30.63
C GLU A 314 -26.62 28.78 -30.69
N VAL A 315 -27.52 28.04 -30.04
CA VAL A 315 -27.51 26.58 -30.01
C VAL A 315 -28.57 26.06 -30.99
N ILE A 316 -28.13 25.29 -31.98
CA ILE A 316 -28.96 24.71 -33.03
C ILE A 316 -29.28 23.27 -32.66
N CYS A 317 -30.57 22.92 -32.65
CA CYS A 317 -31.04 21.55 -32.45
C CYS A 317 -31.16 20.84 -33.80
N VAL A 318 -30.46 19.72 -33.97
CA VAL A 318 -30.54 18.88 -35.17
C VAL A 318 -31.28 17.60 -34.82
N ALA A 319 -32.47 17.40 -35.38
CA ALA A 319 -33.27 16.20 -35.15
C ALA A 319 -32.72 15.00 -35.92
N HIS A 320 -32.62 13.84 -35.26
CA HIS A 320 -32.34 12.59 -35.94
C HIS A 320 -33.61 12.06 -36.60
N SER A 321 -33.52 11.69 -37.88
CA SER A 321 -34.60 10.95 -38.55
C SER A 321 -34.76 9.60 -37.86
N MET A 322 -36.00 9.20 -37.56
CA MET A 322 -36.31 7.87 -37.01
C MET A 322 -35.94 6.79 -38.03
N GLN A 323 -34.66 6.41 -38.10
CA GLN A 323 -34.33 5.05 -38.46
C GLN A 323 -34.88 4.18 -37.33
N ALA A 324 -35.69 3.18 -37.70
CA ALA A 324 -36.18 2.19 -36.76
C ALA A 324 -34.99 1.71 -35.92
N SER A 325 -35.15 1.69 -34.61
CA SER A 325 -34.22 1.04 -33.69
C SER A 325 -34.28 -0.47 -33.94
N GLY A 326 -33.88 -0.89 -35.14
CA GLY A 326 -33.48 -2.24 -35.41
C GLY A 326 -32.23 -2.46 -34.59
N THR A 327 -32.22 -3.57 -33.86
CA THR A 327 -31.01 -4.32 -33.52
C THR A 327 -29.96 -4.16 -34.63
N ALA A 328 -29.07 -3.19 -34.46
CA ALA A 328 -27.79 -3.10 -35.12
C ALA A 328 -26.82 -3.53 -34.01
N ASP A 329 -26.25 -4.74 -34.04
CA ASP A 329 -25.33 -5.14 -35.11
C ASP A 329 -24.74 -3.88 -35.74
N SER A 330 -23.96 -3.18 -34.91
CA SER A 330 -22.95 -2.27 -35.42
C SER A 330 -22.27 -3.00 -36.57
N PRO A 331 -22.12 -2.40 -37.76
CA PRO A 331 -21.21 -2.95 -38.74
C PRO A 331 -19.86 -2.97 -38.04
N THR A 332 -19.46 -4.15 -37.57
CA THR A 332 -18.08 -4.42 -37.24
C THR A 332 -17.33 -3.99 -38.49
N PRO A 333 -16.45 -2.97 -38.42
CA PRO A 333 -15.57 -2.71 -39.55
C PRO A 333 -14.94 -4.07 -39.88
N ARG A 334 -14.98 -4.46 -41.16
CA ARG A 334 -14.36 -5.71 -41.64
C ARG A 334 -13.09 -5.93 -40.82
N PRO A 335 -12.96 -7.06 -40.10
CA PRO A 335 -11.77 -7.31 -39.32
C PRO A 335 -10.60 -7.17 -40.29
N VAL A 336 -9.82 -6.12 -40.09
CA VAL A 336 -8.51 -6.03 -40.70
C VAL A 336 -7.76 -7.14 -39.98
N ASP A 337 -7.40 -8.21 -40.70
CA ASP A 337 -6.73 -9.37 -40.11
C ASP A 337 -5.42 -8.91 -39.43
N GLY A 338 -5.48 -8.67 -38.12
CA GLY A 338 -4.37 -8.18 -37.32
C GLY A 338 -4.82 -7.68 -35.93
N PRO A 339 -3.95 -7.74 -34.91
CA PRO A 339 -4.26 -7.18 -33.61
C PRO A 339 -4.39 -5.65 -33.70
N VAL A 340 -5.37 -5.08 -32.99
CA VAL A 340 -5.60 -3.64 -32.91
C VAL A 340 -5.28 -3.17 -31.50
N ALA A 341 -4.67 -1.98 -31.38
CA ALA A 341 -4.35 -1.37 -30.08
C ALA A 341 -5.08 -0.03 -29.92
N PRO A 342 -5.53 0.31 -28.71
CA PRO A 342 -6.14 1.60 -28.43
C PRO A 342 -5.07 2.72 -28.53
N VAL A 343 -5.41 3.79 -29.23
CA VAL A 343 -4.55 4.96 -29.42
C VAL A 343 -5.07 6.12 -28.60
N ILE A 344 -4.15 6.83 -27.98
CA ILE A 344 -4.47 8.02 -27.20
C ILE A 344 -5.03 9.12 -28.11
N SER A 345 -6.25 9.57 -27.83
CA SER A 345 -6.93 10.64 -28.58
C SER A 345 -6.57 12.05 -28.10
N ARG A 346 -5.99 12.18 -26.91
CA ARG A 346 -5.56 13.44 -26.27
C ARG A 346 -4.31 13.24 -25.41
N SER A 347 -3.39 14.20 -25.36
CA SER A 347 -2.17 14.06 -24.56
C SER A 347 -2.49 13.75 -23.09
N ILE A 348 -1.75 12.81 -22.52
CA ILE A 348 -1.90 12.37 -21.13
C ILE A 348 -0.71 12.92 -20.36
N LEU A 349 -0.98 13.58 -19.24
CA LEU A 349 0.10 14.08 -18.39
C LEU A 349 0.64 12.96 -17.51
N ALA A 350 1.89 13.09 -17.10
CA ALA A 350 2.50 12.21 -16.13
C ALA A 350 1.63 12.13 -14.87
N TYR A 351 1.50 10.93 -14.32
CA TYR A 351 0.77 10.60 -13.09
C TYR A 351 -0.75 10.73 -13.17
N GLU A 352 -1.30 10.87 -14.37
CA GLU A 352 -2.75 10.84 -14.58
C GLU A 352 -3.27 9.39 -14.57
N VAL A 353 -4.45 9.17 -13.98
CA VAL A 353 -5.12 7.87 -14.03
C VAL A 353 -5.77 7.74 -15.40
N LEU A 354 -5.41 6.70 -16.14
CA LEU A 354 -6.01 6.39 -17.42
C LEU A 354 -7.51 6.08 -17.24
N THR A 355 -8.33 6.89 -17.87
CA THR A 355 -9.77 6.64 -18.03
C THR A 355 -10.10 6.37 -19.51
N TYR A 356 -11.29 5.83 -19.76
CA TYR A 356 -11.79 5.60 -21.13
C TYR A 356 -11.71 6.86 -22.01
N ASP A 357 -11.95 8.03 -21.41
CA ASP A 357 -11.97 9.33 -22.06
C ASP A 357 -10.64 9.71 -22.76
N TYR A 358 -9.49 9.12 -22.41
CA TYR A 358 -8.21 9.41 -23.11
C TYR A 358 -8.05 8.70 -24.44
N PHE A 359 -8.87 7.67 -24.70
CA PHE A 359 -8.85 6.90 -25.94
C PHE A 359 -10.05 7.22 -26.83
N GLU A 360 -11.06 7.88 -26.27
CA GLU A 360 -12.27 8.30 -26.96
C GLU A 360 -11.99 9.54 -27.81
N ASP A 361 -12.26 9.46 -29.12
CA ASP A 361 -12.15 10.61 -30.01
C ASP A 361 -13.31 11.59 -29.73
N ALA A 362 -12.98 12.86 -29.43
CA ALA A 362 -13.94 13.89 -29.07
C ALA A 362 -15.02 14.13 -30.15
N ALA A 363 -14.71 13.86 -31.43
CA ALA A 363 -15.66 14.01 -32.53
C ALA A 363 -16.61 12.81 -32.69
N THR A 364 -16.13 11.59 -32.41
CA THR A 364 -16.87 10.35 -32.75
C THR A 364 -17.34 9.55 -31.55
N ARG A 365 -16.85 9.87 -30.34
CA ARG A 365 -17.11 9.13 -29.10
C ARG A 365 -16.82 7.64 -29.17
N ARG A 366 -15.98 7.25 -30.12
CA ARG A 366 -15.49 5.89 -30.28
C ARG A 366 -14.05 5.84 -29.84
N ILE A 367 -13.69 4.71 -29.25
CA ILE A 367 -12.31 4.42 -28.88
C ILE A 367 -11.54 4.28 -30.18
N ARG A 368 -10.50 5.10 -30.32
CA ARG A 368 -9.66 5.08 -31.50
C ARG A 368 -8.76 3.86 -31.42
N HIS A 369 -8.96 2.92 -32.32
CA HIS A 369 -8.08 1.77 -32.49
C HIS A 369 -7.26 1.92 -33.77
N GLU A 370 -5.97 1.64 -33.70
CA GLU A 370 -5.11 1.51 -34.89
C GLU A 370 -4.60 0.07 -35.01
N PRO A 371 -4.49 -0.47 -36.24
CA PRO A 371 -3.93 -1.79 -36.47
C PRO A 371 -2.43 -1.79 -36.16
N VAL A 372 -1.97 -2.78 -35.39
CA VAL A 372 -0.56 -2.95 -35.00
C VAL A 372 -0.12 -4.36 -35.40
N THR A 373 1.13 -4.53 -35.81
CA THR A 373 1.65 -5.86 -36.14
C THR A 373 2.02 -6.64 -34.87
N ALA A 374 1.92 -7.98 -34.90
CA ALA A 374 2.28 -8.82 -33.75
C ALA A 374 3.76 -8.65 -33.34
N GLU A 375 4.66 -8.49 -34.31
CA GLU A 375 6.08 -8.23 -34.05
C GLU A 375 6.32 -6.89 -33.33
N GLU A 376 5.52 -5.87 -33.65
CA GLU A 376 5.62 -4.54 -33.04
C GLU A 376 5.11 -4.54 -31.60
N ILE A 377 4.03 -5.29 -31.33
CA ILE A 377 3.52 -5.51 -29.97
C ILE A 377 4.58 -6.15 -29.08
N GLU A 378 5.24 -7.22 -29.55
CA GLU A 378 6.30 -7.89 -28.76
C GLU A 378 7.55 -7.02 -28.58
N ARG A 379 7.96 -6.28 -29.61
CA ARG A 379 9.17 -5.45 -29.57
C ARG A 379 9.03 -4.24 -28.66
N SER A 380 7.87 -3.58 -28.68
CA SER A 380 7.64 -2.32 -27.97
C SER A 380 6.80 -2.46 -26.70
N GLY A 381 6.23 -3.64 -26.46
CA GLY A 381 5.42 -3.91 -25.27
C GLY A 381 4.11 -3.13 -25.24
N ILE A 382 3.50 -2.89 -26.41
CA ILE A 382 2.21 -2.19 -26.55
C ILE A 382 1.10 -3.01 -25.90
N ILE A 383 0.29 -2.34 -25.08
CA ILE A 383 -0.85 -2.94 -24.41
C ILE A 383 -2.07 -2.87 -25.34
N THR A 384 -2.56 -4.03 -25.76
CA THR A 384 -3.69 -4.15 -26.70
C THR A 384 -5.05 -4.13 -26.02
N SER A 385 -5.13 -4.56 -24.75
CA SER A 385 -6.38 -4.61 -24.00
C SER A 385 -6.62 -3.30 -23.25
N LEU A 386 -7.75 -2.68 -23.53
CA LEU A 386 -8.18 -1.45 -22.86
C LEU A 386 -8.46 -1.65 -21.36
N ASP A 387 -8.93 -2.83 -20.97
CA ASP A 387 -9.20 -3.16 -19.56
C ASP A 387 -7.92 -3.19 -18.72
N GLN A 388 -6.77 -3.44 -19.36
CA GLN A 388 -5.46 -3.37 -18.70
C GLN A 388 -4.94 -1.94 -18.56
N LEU A 389 -5.49 -1.00 -19.32
CA LEU A 389 -5.08 0.41 -19.31
C LEU A 389 -5.92 1.22 -18.32
N VAL A 390 -7.24 0.98 -18.27
CA VAL A 390 -8.13 1.80 -17.45
C VAL A 390 -7.88 1.58 -15.95
N GLY A 391 -7.67 2.68 -15.24
CA GLY A 391 -7.36 2.71 -13.81
C GLY A 391 -5.87 2.65 -13.49
N VAL A 392 -5.01 2.48 -14.50
CA VAL A 392 -3.55 2.50 -14.32
C VAL A 392 -3.01 3.93 -14.42
N VAL A 393 -1.93 4.23 -13.71
CA VAL A 393 -1.33 5.56 -13.64
C VAL A 393 -0.14 5.64 -14.59
N VAL A 394 -0.07 6.73 -15.36
CA VAL A 394 1.02 6.96 -16.32
C VAL A 394 2.28 7.48 -15.61
N LYS A 395 3.47 7.05 -16.04
CA LYS A 395 4.78 7.43 -15.48
C LYS A 395 5.31 8.79 -15.98
N HIS A 396 5.09 9.10 -17.25
CA HIS A 396 5.54 10.35 -17.89
C HIS A 396 4.48 10.89 -18.86
N ASP A 397 4.68 12.09 -19.40
CA ASP A 397 3.75 12.64 -20.39
C ASP A 397 3.72 11.75 -21.64
N ILE A 398 2.53 11.45 -22.15
CA ILE A 398 2.34 10.72 -23.41
C ILE A 398 1.61 11.63 -24.40
N PRO A 399 2.19 11.91 -25.58
CA PRO A 399 1.55 12.78 -26.56
C PRO A 399 0.37 12.09 -27.26
N LYS A 400 -0.60 12.88 -27.70
CA LYS A 400 -1.71 12.44 -28.54
C LYS A 400 -1.22 11.63 -29.74
N GLY A 401 -1.90 10.53 -30.04
CA GLY A 401 -1.61 9.65 -31.17
C GLY A 401 -0.61 8.54 -30.85
N SER A 402 -0.11 8.45 -29.62
CA SER A 402 0.81 7.39 -29.21
C SER A 402 0.07 6.15 -28.70
N PHE A 403 0.71 4.98 -28.81
CA PHE A 403 0.31 3.76 -28.12
C PHE A 403 0.83 3.77 -26.68
N ILE A 404 0.15 3.05 -25.78
CA ILE A 404 0.62 2.87 -24.41
C ILE A 404 1.37 1.55 -24.29
N THR A 405 2.56 1.62 -23.71
CA THR A 405 3.41 0.48 -23.43
C THR A 405 3.46 0.17 -21.94
N HIS A 406 3.90 -1.04 -21.57
CA HIS A 406 4.15 -1.39 -20.17
C HIS A 406 5.21 -0.50 -19.48
N ALA A 407 6.11 0.12 -20.25
CA ALA A 407 7.14 1.02 -19.70
C ALA A 407 6.59 2.40 -19.33
N ASP A 408 5.49 2.82 -19.98
CA ASP A 408 4.84 4.10 -19.73
C ASP A 408 3.97 4.08 -18.47
N LEU A 409 3.72 2.92 -17.87
CA LEU A 409 2.83 2.75 -16.72
C LEU A 409 3.63 2.58 -15.43
N LEU A 410 3.14 3.21 -14.35
CA LEU A 410 3.59 2.94 -12.99
C LEU A 410 3.05 1.56 -12.59
N GLN A 411 3.93 0.55 -12.53
CA GLN A 411 3.56 -0.80 -12.12
C GLN A 411 2.95 -0.78 -10.71
N VAL A 412 1.64 -0.98 -10.63
CA VAL A 412 0.98 -1.47 -9.43
C VAL A 412 1.07 -2.97 -9.51
N SER A 413 1.84 -3.62 -8.61
CA SER A 413 1.76 -5.08 -8.45
C SER A 413 0.27 -5.46 -8.34
N PRO A 414 -0.28 -6.25 -9.27
CA PRO A 414 -1.69 -6.61 -9.19
C PRO A 414 -1.91 -7.33 -7.87
N ALA A 415 -2.83 -6.82 -7.06
CA ALA A 415 -3.30 -7.52 -5.88
C ALA A 415 -3.70 -8.94 -6.33
N LEU A 416 -3.20 -9.95 -5.60
CA LEU A 416 -3.54 -11.36 -5.84
C LEU A 416 -5.05 -11.49 -6.10
N PRO A 417 -5.47 -12.20 -7.16
CA PRO A 417 -6.89 -12.43 -7.38
C PRO A 417 -7.48 -13.15 -6.17
N THR A 418 -8.56 -12.58 -5.63
CA THR A 418 -9.37 -13.15 -4.56
C THR A 418 -9.69 -14.61 -4.91
N PRO A 419 -9.39 -15.60 -4.03
CA PRO A 419 -9.66 -16.99 -4.34
C PRO A 419 -11.17 -17.18 -4.51
N THR A 420 -11.58 -17.68 -5.67
CA THR A 420 -12.94 -18.14 -5.96
C THR A 420 -13.40 -19.14 -4.88
N PRO A 421 -14.67 -19.09 -4.45
CA PRO A 421 -15.19 -20.00 -3.44
C PRO A 421 -15.10 -21.45 -3.92
N ARG A 422 -14.33 -22.27 -3.18
CA ARG A 422 -14.24 -23.71 -3.42
C ARG A 422 -15.60 -24.36 -3.21
N SER A 423 -16.00 -25.12 -4.23
CA SER A 423 -17.10 -26.07 -4.22
C SER A 423 -17.01 -27.02 -3.02
N VAL A 424 -18.11 -27.13 -2.29
CA VAL A 424 -18.28 -27.99 -1.11
C VAL A 424 -18.39 -29.45 -1.55
N ALA A 425 -17.43 -30.28 -1.15
CA ALA A 425 -17.53 -31.74 -1.16
C ALA A 425 -17.99 -32.24 0.23
N PRO A 426 -18.72 -33.37 0.31
CA PRO A 426 -19.49 -33.76 1.50
C PRO A 426 -18.62 -34.33 2.63
N PRO A 427 -19.11 -34.29 3.89
CA PRO A 427 -18.32 -34.67 5.07
C PRO A 427 -18.29 -36.20 5.27
N LEU A 428 -17.11 -36.71 5.63
CA LEU A 428 -16.89 -38.04 6.19
C LEU A 428 -16.89 -38.01 7.74
N PRO A 429 -17.14 -39.15 8.41
CA PRO A 429 -17.72 -39.18 9.74
C PRO A 429 -16.71 -39.01 10.88
N ILE A 430 -17.19 -38.39 11.95
CA ILE A 430 -16.50 -38.09 13.20
C ILE A 430 -16.34 -39.37 14.04
N ALA A 431 -15.13 -39.60 14.56
CA ALA A 431 -14.84 -40.56 15.62
C ALA A 431 -14.66 -39.83 16.98
N PRO A 432 -14.98 -40.47 18.12
CA PRO A 432 -15.43 -39.77 19.32
C PRO A 432 -14.29 -39.24 20.22
N GLU A 433 -14.56 -38.07 20.80
CA GLU A 433 -13.76 -37.39 21.81
C GLU A 433 -13.69 -38.19 23.12
N ARG A 434 -12.49 -38.26 23.71
CA ARG A 434 -12.26 -38.68 25.09
C ARG A 434 -12.24 -37.46 26.00
N HIS A 435 -13.17 -37.45 26.94
CA HIS A 435 -13.11 -36.64 28.17
C HIS A 435 -11.83 -36.96 28.95
N VAL A 436 -11.05 -35.93 29.29
CA VAL A 436 -10.15 -35.94 30.44
C VAL A 436 -10.41 -34.70 31.27
N GLU A 437 -10.85 -35.00 32.48
CA GLU A 437 -11.09 -34.16 33.65
C GLU A 437 -9.75 -33.85 34.35
N ASN A 438 -9.58 -32.61 34.87
CA ASN A 438 -8.88 -32.23 36.12
C ASN A 438 -8.73 -30.70 36.14
N LYS A 439 -9.38 -29.93 37.02
CA LYS A 439 -9.35 -29.81 38.49
C LYS A 439 -8.25 -28.86 38.99
N ASP A 440 -8.72 -27.84 39.70
CA ASP A 440 -8.01 -26.70 40.30
C ASP A 440 -6.84 -27.08 41.22
N GLU A 441 -5.83 -26.21 41.29
CA GLU A 441 -5.14 -25.82 42.53
C GLU A 441 -4.30 -24.54 42.30
N GLY A 442 -4.16 -23.74 43.36
CA GLY A 442 -3.67 -22.36 43.32
C GLY A 442 -2.40 -22.07 44.13
N LEU A 443 -2.10 -20.76 44.17
CA LEU A 443 -1.28 -19.99 45.13
C LEU A 443 0.27 -19.99 45.02
N GLN A 444 0.76 -18.74 44.92
CA GLN A 444 1.85 -18.07 45.66
C GLN A 444 3.32 -18.08 45.16
N GLU A 445 3.74 -16.84 44.85
CA GLU A 445 4.97 -16.11 45.27
C GLU A 445 6.37 -16.73 45.06
N ALA A 446 7.19 -16.09 44.20
CA ALA A 446 8.22 -15.09 44.60
C ALA A 446 9.43 -15.00 43.63
N ALA A 447 9.77 -13.74 43.31
CA ALA A 447 11.12 -13.15 43.21
C ALA A 447 11.97 -13.18 41.91
N ILE A 448 12.04 -11.98 41.29
CA ILE A 448 13.24 -11.13 41.01
C ILE A 448 14.09 -11.37 39.72
N ALA A 449 14.03 -10.35 38.84
CA ALA A 449 15.10 -9.55 38.20
C ALA A 449 15.25 -9.56 36.65
N HIS A 450 14.99 -8.34 36.11
CA HIS A 450 15.61 -7.61 34.97
C HIS A 450 15.60 -8.23 33.56
N ASP A 451 15.38 -7.51 32.45
CA ASP A 451 15.41 -6.07 32.18
C ASP A 451 14.64 -5.83 30.86
N GLY A 452 13.82 -4.78 30.78
CA GLY A 452 13.00 -4.51 29.60
C GLY A 452 12.45 -3.09 29.62
N PHE A 453 13.21 -2.17 29.01
CA PHE A 453 12.88 -0.75 28.87
C PHE A 453 11.52 -0.54 28.18
N HIS A 454 10.53 -0.03 28.92
CA HIS A 454 9.33 0.60 28.37
C HIS A 454 9.42 2.11 28.61
N PHE A 455 9.63 2.89 27.55
CA PHE A 455 9.42 4.35 27.62
C PHE A 455 7.94 4.65 27.43
N ILE A 456 7.30 5.01 28.53
CA ILE A 456 5.96 5.59 28.58
C ILE A 456 6.06 7.02 28.07
N THR A 457 5.27 7.35 27.05
CA THR A 457 5.00 8.72 26.62
C THR A 457 4.44 9.53 27.79
N GLN A 458 5.25 10.41 28.38
CA GLN A 458 4.81 11.41 29.34
C GLN A 458 3.88 12.41 28.64
N ARG A 459 2.58 12.21 28.82
CA ARG A 459 1.57 13.26 28.74
C ARG A 459 1.75 14.12 29.99
N GLN A 460 2.30 15.32 29.83
CA GLN A 460 2.37 16.30 30.91
C GLN A 460 0.97 16.91 31.10
N PRO A 461 0.36 16.83 32.30
CA PRO A 461 -0.93 17.47 32.55
C PRO A 461 -0.75 18.98 32.70
N ALA A 462 -1.57 19.73 31.98
CA ALA A 462 -1.72 21.18 32.15
C ALA A 462 -2.29 21.48 33.54
N SER A 463 -1.66 22.42 34.23
CA SER A 463 -2.12 22.98 35.50
C SER A 463 -3.36 23.86 35.29
N GLU A 464 -4.45 23.49 35.93
CA GLU A 464 -5.62 24.33 36.17
C GLU A 464 -5.32 25.32 37.30
N ALA A 465 -5.05 26.58 36.96
CA ALA A 465 -5.27 27.75 37.81
C ALA A 465 -4.97 29.03 37.01
N GLU A 466 -5.98 29.60 36.34
CA GLU A 466 -6.15 31.06 36.12
C GLU A 466 -7.30 31.32 35.13
N GLU A 467 -8.55 31.18 35.60
CA GLU A 467 -9.68 31.95 35.06
C GLU A 467 -9.86 33.20 35.93
N ALA A 468 -9.16 34.29 35.57
CA ALA A 468 -9.57 35.67 35.86
C ALA A 468 -8.57 36.66 35.23
N ASN A 469 -8.85 37.12 34.00
CA ASN A 469 -8.91 38.55 33.65
C ASN A 469 -8.83 38.76 32.13
N LEU A 470 -9.84 39.48 31.63
CA LEU A 470 -9.82 40.18 30.34
C LEU A 470 -8.95 41.43 30.47
N GLY A 471 -7.99 41.61 29.55
CA GLY A 471 -7.32 42.91 29.36
C GLY A 471 -5.99 42.85 28.58
N GLU A 472 -6.03 43.36 27.35
CA GLU A 472 -4.95 44.00 26.58
C GLU A 472 -3.67 43.22 26.16
N ALA A 473 -3.60 43.02 24.84
CA ALA A 473 -2.53 43.38 23.91
C ALA A 473 -1.10 42.82 24.07
N ALA A 474 -0.66 42.22 22.94
CA ALA A 474 0.70 41.94 22.50
C ALA A 474 1.38 40.65 23.03
N GLY A 475 1.69 39.74 22.10
CA GLY A 475 2.76 38.76 22.32
C GLY A 475 2.60 37.42 21.59
N ASP A 476 3.48 37.22 20.62
CA ASP A 476 4.10 35.93 20.25
C ASP A 476 3.36 35.00 19.26
N ASP A 477 3.51 35.31 17.97
CA ASP A 477 3.10 34.47 16.84
C ASP A 477 4.32 33.74 16.23
N ARG A 478 4.92 32.84 17.03
CA ARG A 478 5.97 31.89 16.60
C ARG A 478 5.48 30.45 16.63
N ARG A 479 4.41 30.14 15.90
CA ARG A 479 4.01 28.74 15.64
C ARG A 479 4.55 28.31 14.29
N ASN A 480 5.75 27.70 14.28
CA ASN A 480 6.20 26.87 13.17
C ASN A 480 5.13 25.80 12.90
N PRO A 481 4.67 25.59 11.65
CA PRO A 481 3.85 24.43 11.32
C PRO A 481 4.69 23.19 11.61
N ARG A 482 4.27 22.39 12.59
CA ARG A 482 4.94 21.13 12.90
C ARG A 482 4.85 20.22 11.66
N PRO A 483 5.96 19.68 11.14
CA PRO A 483 5.90 18.70 10.06
C PRO A 483 5.18 17.46 10.58
N ASN A 484 4.03 17.14 9.99
CA ASN A 484 3.29 15.93 10.33
C ASN A 484 3.78 14.78 9.44
N ILE A 485 4.31 13.74 10.08
CA ILE A 485 4.42 12.41 9.46
C ILE A 485 2.97 11.99 9.20
N VAL A 486 2.62 11.81 7.93
CA VAL A 486 1.26 11.46 7.54
C VAL A 486 1.04 9.99 7.90
N GLY A 487 0.35 9.75 9.02
CA GLY A 487 -0.20 8.43 9.37
C GLY A 487 -1.20 7.97 8.33
N GLU A 488 -1.38 6.66 8.20
CA GLU A 488 -2.16 5.90 7.21
C GLU A 488 -3.44 6.61 6.71
N VAL A 489 -3.32 7.49 5.70
CA VAL A 489 -4.47 7.97 4.92
C VAL A 489 -4.66 7.00 3.76
N PRO A 490 -5.85 6.37 3.61
CA PRO A 490 -6.05 5.12 2.86
C PRO A 490 -5.85 5.19 1.34
N THR A 491 -5.48 6.34 0.79
CA THR A 491 -5.33 6.53 -0.66
C THR A 491 -3.88 6.79 -1.09
N ILE A 492 -3.03 7.41 -0.26
CA ILE A 492 -1.57 7.53 -0.51
C ILE A 492 -0.85 6.22 -0.18
N SER A 493 -1.38 5.45 0.77
CA SER A 493 -0.79 4.17 1.21
C SER A 493 -0.56 3.18 0.07
N LYS A 494 -1.31 3.26 -1.04
CA LYS A 494 -1.08 2.43 -2.24
C LYS A 494 0.26 2.69 -2.92
N PHE A 495 0.84 3.88 -2.78
CA PHE A 495 2.10 4.28 -3.39
C PHE A 495 3.30 4.12 -2.44
N ILE A 496 3.07 3.77 -1.18
CA ILE A 496 4.13 3.53 -0.20
C ILE A 496 4.52 2.06 -0.27
N PRO A 497 5.77 1.71 -0.65
CA PRO A 497 6.20 0.33 -0.64
C PRO A 497 6.13 -0.28 0.78
N PRO A 498 5.90 -1.59 0.93
CA PRO A 498 5.92 -2.24 2.25
C PRO A 498 7.27 -2.00 2.93
N GLY A 499 7.25 -1.66 4.23
CA GLY A 499 8.45 -1.30 5.00
C GLY A 499 8.89 0.16 4.85
N TYR A 500 8.10 1.01 4.19
CA TYR A 500 8.32 2.45 4.08
C TYR A 500 7.18 3.24 4.74
N LYS A 501 7.46 4.48 5.12
CA LYS A 501 6.49 5.48 5.59
C LYS A 501 6.65 6.78 4.82
N ALA A 502 5.54 7.47 4.57
CA ALA A 502 5.55 8.74 3.87
C ALA A 502 6.03 9.87 4.81
N ALA A 503 6.98 10.67 4.34
CA ALA A 503 7.42 11.90 4.98
C ALA A 503 7.29 13.08 4.01
N ALA A 504 6.68 14.16 4.49
CA ALA A 504 6.57 15.41 3.75
C ALA A 504 7.76 16.31 4.12
N ILE A 505 8.65 16.59 3.17
CA ILE A 505 9.79 17.49 3.40
C ILE A 505 9.50 18.81 2.68
N PRO A 506 9.51 19.96 3.39
CA PRO A 506 9.28 21.27 2.79
C PRO A 506 10.25 21.56 1.65
N TRP A 507 9.74 22.08 0.52
CA TRP A 507 10.55 22.40 -0.67
C TRP A 507 11.74 23.31 -0.35
N ASN A 508 11.52 24.33 0.48
CA ASN A 508 12.55 25.28 0.89
C ASN A 508 13.66 24.68 1.77
N ARG A 509 13.50 23.43 2.22
CA ARG A 509 14.52 22.67 2.94
C ARG A 509 15.19 21.61 2.09
N LEU A 510 14.84 21.47 0.80
CA LEU A 510 15.42 20.50 -0.11
C LEU A 510 16.29 21.19 -1.17
N TYR A 511 17.57 20.82 -1.21
CA TYR A 511 18.51 21.24 -2.24
C TYR A 511 18.60 20.16 -3.33
N GLY A 512 18.45 20.56 -4.60
CA GLY A 512 18.40 19.64 -5.75
C GLY A 512 17.01 19.04 -6.03
N ALA A 513 15.98 19.54 -5.35
CA ALA A 513 14.60 19.11 -5.55
C ALA A 513 14.09 19.36 -6.97
N GLU A 514 14.56 20.40 -7.64
CA GLU A 514 14.19 20.79 -9.00
C GLU A 514 14.42 19.72 -10.08
N HIS A 515 15.24 18.71 -9.78
CA HIS A 515 15.57 17.62 -10.69
C HIS A 515 14.85 16.31 -10.39
N LEU A 516 14.08 16.25 -9.30
CA LEU A 516 13.42 15.03 -8.87
C LEU A 516 12.18 14.70 -9.73
N GLN A 517 12.03 13.42 -10.04
CA GLN A 517 10.83 12.83 -10.63
C GLN A 517 10.22 11.82 -9.65
N ILE A 518 8.91 11.60 -9.71
CA ILE A 518 8.27 10.56 -8.89
C ILE A 518 8.81 9.20 -9.35
N GLY A 519 9.17 8.36 -8.39
CA GLY A 519 9.84 7.09 -8.62
C GLY A 519 11.36 7.16 -8.54
N ASP A 520 11.95 8.37 -8.52
CA ASP A 520 13.39 8.50 -8.27
C ASP A 520 13.73 7.94 -6.89
N VAL A 521 14.81 7.18 -6.86
CA VAL A 521 15.42 6.67 -5.64
C VAL A 521 16.56 7.60 -5.29
N VAL A 522 16.55 8.18 -4.10
CA VAL A 522 17.52 9.18 -3.67
C VAL A 522 18.01 8.92 -2.25
N ASP A 523 19.23 9.36 -1.98
CA ASP A 523 19.70 9.49 -0.59
C ASP A 523 19.44 10.91 -0.10
N LEU A 524 18.92 11.02 1.11
CA LEU A 524 18.67 12.28 1.79
C LEU A 524 19.80 12.52 2.78
N THR A 525 20.66 13.49 2.48
CA THR A 525 21.70 13.95 3.41
C THR A 525 21.22 15.22 4.11
N VAL A 526 21.48 15.36 5.40
CA VAL A 526 21.05 16.52 6.18
C VAL A 526 22.26 17.28 6.68
N SER A 527 22.26 18.59 6.42
CA SER A 527 23.19 19.55 7.00
C SER A 527 22.39 20.53 7.85
N TYR A 528 22.92 20.92 9.01
CA TYR A 528 22.32 21.95 9.86
C TYR A 528 23.39 22.98 10.22
N SER A 529 22.96 24.20 10.52
CA SER A 529 23.88 25.24 10.97
C SER A 529 24.43 24.90 12.35
N LEU A 530 25.75 24.90 12.55
CA LEU A 530 26.38 24.76 13.88
C LEU A 530 26.37 26.10 14.66
N GLN A 531 25.38 26.94 14.40
CA GLN A 531 25.23 28.20 15.13
C GLN A 531 24.58 27.91 16.48
N TYR A 532 25.32 28.12 17.56
CA TYR A 532 24.74 28.22 18.88
C TYR A 532 24.42 29.69 19.18
N GLU A 533 23.19 29.98 19.61
CA GLU A 533 22.86 31.26 20.21
C GLU A 533 23.39 31.25 21.65
N ALA A 534 24.59 31.81 21.83
CA ALA A 534 25.10 32.08 23.16
C ALA A 534 24.37 33.31 23.73
N GLU A 535 23.53 33.07 24.73
CA GLU A 535 22.89 34.13 25.51
C GLU A 535 23.81 34.49 26.69
N SER A 536 24.57 35.58 26.55
CA SER A 536 25.35 36.12 27.67
C SER A 536 24.56 37.23 28.35
N LYS A 537 24.29 37.08 29.64
CA LYS A 537 23.78 38.17 30.48
C LYS A 537 24.97 38.96 31.01
N GLU A 538 25.23 40.13 30.43
CA GLU A 538 26.18 41.09 30.98
C GLU A 538 25.42 42.00 31.95
N GLN A 539 25.82 42.00 33.22
CA GLN A 539 25.30 42.94 34.20
C GLN A 539 26.19 44.18 34.22
N GLU A 540 25.74 45.27 33.62
CA GLU A 540 26.46 46.54 33.66
C GLU A 540 25.96 47.34 34.86
N ARG A 541 26.84 47.57 35.84
CA ARG A 541 26.56 48.47 36.97
C ARG A 541 26.85 49.90 36.56
N GLN A 542 25.82 50.74 36.48
CA GLN A 542 25.99 52.16 36.26
C GLN A 542 26.58 52.85 37.51
N PRO A 543 27.21 54.04 37.35
CA PRO A 543 27.82 54.79 38.45
C PRO A 543 26.85 55.20 39.57
N ASP A 544 25.54 55.17 39.29
CA ASP A 544 24.46 55.46 40.25
C ASP A 544 24.07 54.25 41.12
N GLY A 545 24.71 53.09 40.91
CA GLY A 545 24.44 51.85 41.63
C GLY A 545 23.34 50.98 41.02
N THR A 546 22.69 51.41 39.93
CA THR A 546 21.72 50.58 39.22
C THR A 546 22.42 49.48 38.42
N VAL A 547 21.88 48.26 38.46
CA VAL A 547 22.38 47.12 37.68
C VAL A 547 21.47 46.96 36.47
N ILE A 548 22.01 47.11 35.27
CA ILE A 548 21.30 46.85 34.02
C ILE A 548 21.72 45.48 33.52
N ASP A 549 20.78 44.54 33.52
CA ASP A 549 20.98 43.21 32.94
C ASP A 549 20.80 43.30 31.42
N ARG A 550 21.91 43.37 30.69
CA ARG A 550 21.90 43.32 29.23
C ARG A 550 22.04 41.88 28.79
N THR A 551 20.96 41.32 28.25
CA THR A 551 21.00 40.01 27.60
C THR A 551 21.46 40.19 26.16
N ILE A 552 22.71 39.83 25.87
CA ILE A 552 23.28 39.87 24.53
C ILE A 552 23.19 38.45 23.95
N LYS A 553 22.39 38.29 22.90
CA LYS A 553 22.39 37.06 22.10
C LYS A 553 23.43 37.20 21.00
N ARG A 554 24.55 36.49 21.10
CA ARG A 554 25.53 36.39 20.01
C ARG A 554 25.35 35.06 19.30
N ARG A 555 25.15 35.10 17.98
CA ARG A 555 25.29 33.92 17.12
C ARG A 555 26.77 33.71 16.87
N MET A 556 27.32 32.64 17.41
CA MET A 556 28.68 32.20 17.10
C MET A 556 28.61 30.98 16.19
N SER A 557 29.34 31.00 15.08
CA SER A 557 29.53 29.83 14.22
C SER A 557 30.69 29.00 14.77
N GLU A 558 30.44 27.77 15.17
CA GLU A 558 31.52 26.86 15.57
C GLU A 558 32.26 26.37 14.31
N PRO A 559 33.60 26.52 14.23
CA PRO A 559 34.36 25.97 13.12
C PRO A 559 34.42 24.44 13.22
N THR A 560 34.15 23.74 12.12
CA THR A 560 34.36 22.29 12.02
C THR A 560 35.85 21.98 11.88
N GLU A 561 36.32 20.85 12.41
CA GLU A 561 37.72 20.41 12.24
C GLU A 561 38.08 20.03 10.79
N ARG A 562 37.09 19.92 9.90
CA ARG A 562 37.26 19.59 8.47
C ARG A 562 37.37 20.82 7.58
N THR A 563 38.03 20.62 6.44
CA THR A 563 38.29 21.70 5.47
C THR A 563 36.99 22.19 4.81
N TYR A 564 36.98 23.45 4.36
CA TYR A 564 35.80 24.09 3.75
C TYR A 564 35.24 23.35 2.53
N ASP A 565 36.06 22.52 1.88
CA ASP A 565 35.62 21.70 0.73
C ASP A 565 34.88 20.42 1.16
N GLU A 566 35.05 19.99 2.42
CA GLU A 566 34.43 18.78 2.98
C GLU A 566 33.10 19.09 3.70
N THR A 567 32.92 20.33 4.17
CA THR A 567 31.69 20.81 4.79
C THR A 567 31.03 21.78 3.82
N LEU A 568 29.71 21.66 3.56
CA LEU A 568 28.99 22.55 2.64
C LEU A 568 28.87 23.98 3.23
N GLY A 569 29.99 24.67 3.44
CA GLY A 569 30.12 25.93 4.16
C GLY A 569 30.15 25.78 5.70
N PHE A 570 29.65 26.77 6.43
CA PHE A 570 29.56 26.79 7.91
C PHE A 570 28.49 25.85 8.49
N ARG A 571 28.21 24.74 7.82
CA ARG A 571 27.18 23.77 8.22
C ARG A 571 27.85 22.53 8.79
N GLY A 572 27.21 21.92 9.77
CA GLY A 572 27.63 20.65 10.35
C GLY A 572 27.72 19.57 9.28
N GLU A 573 28.52 18.54 9.58
CA GLU A 573 28.79 17.44 8.65
C GLU A 573 27.49 16.87 8.07
N PRO A 574 27.37 16.74 6.73
CA PRO A 574 26.20 16.13 6.14
C PRO A 574 26.14 14.67 6.57
N TRP A 575 25.06 14.29 7.26
CA TRP A 575 24.80 12.90 7.65
C TRP A 575 23.58 12.38 6.89
N PHE A 576 23.58 11.07 6.60
CA PHE A 576 22.48 10.45 5.87
C PHE A 576 21.27 10.33 6.79
N ALA A 577 20.21 11.08 6.47
CA ALA A 577 18.94 11.00 7.17
C ALA A 577 18.04 9.89 6.64
N ALA A 578 18.11 9.61 5.33
CA ALA A 578 17.48 8.44 4.72
C ALA A 578 18.30 7.95 3.52
N ILE A 579 18.27 6.64 3.29
CA ILE A 579 18.96 5.99 2.17
C ILE A 579 17.91 5.24 1.34
N ASP A 580 18.03 5.35 0.01
CA ASP A 580 17.05 4.82 -0.95
C ASP A 580 15.61 5.31 -0.69
N ALA A 581 15.46 6.56 -0.26
CA ALA A 581 14.17 7.22 -0.17
C ALA A 581 13.57 7.35 -1.57
N LYS A 582 12.28 7.02 -1.73
CA LYS A 582 11.61 7.10 -3.03
C LYS A 582 10.75 8.35 -3.10
N VAL A 583 10.87 9.13 -4.15
CA VAL A 583 9.96 10.26 -4.39
C VAL A 583 8.59 9.69 -4.77
N ILE A 584 7.56 9.97 -3.97
CA ILE A 584 6.19 9.43 -4.16
C ILE A 584 5.14 10.51 -4.42
N GLY A 585 5.52 11.78 -4.38
CA GLY A 585 4.61 12.91 -4.55
C GLY A 585 5.37 14.20 -4.84
N PRO A 586 4.66 15.27 -5.20
CA PRO A 586 4.99 16.04 -6.39
C PRO A 586 6.25 16.89 -6.28
N VAL A 587 6.94 16.94 -7.41
CA VAL A 587 8.03 17.85 -7.75
C VAL A 587 7.63 18.48 -9.09
N GLY A 588 7.41 19.79 -9.10
CA GLY A 588 6.94 20.57 -10.25
C GLY A 588 5.82 21.55 -9.90
N TYR A 589 6.04 22.84 -10.18
CA TYR A 589 5.12 23.94 -9.89
C TYR A 589 4.14 24.16 -11.06
N PRO A 590 2.79 24.18 -10.87
CA PRO A 590 2.03 23.65 -9.75
C PRO A 590 1.64 22.17 -9.94
N PRO A 591 1.38 21.42 -8.86
CA PRO A 591 0.85 20.06 -8.95
C PRO A 591 -0.45 20.02 -9.77
N PRO A 592 -0.67 18.98 -10.59
CA PRO A 592 -1.92 18.84 -11.34
C PRO A 592 -3.10 18.85 -10.34
N ALA A 593 -4.21 19.49 -10.73
CA ALA A 593 -5.40 19.69 -9.91
C ALA A 593 -5.95 18.45 -9.16
N PRO A 594 -5.76 17.20 -9.62
CA PRO A 594 -6.13 16.01 -8.86
C PRO A 594 -5.30 15.82 -7.59
N ALA A 595 -3.98 16.08 -7.65
CA ALA A 595 -3.08 15.91 -6.52
C ALA A 595 -3.35 16.91 -5.38
N THR A 596 -3.73 18.15 -5.73
CA THR A 596 -4.13 19.19 -4.76
C THR A 596 -5.47 18.92 -4.09
N ARG A 597 -6.45 18.36 -4.81
CA ARG A 597 -7.73 17.92 -4.20
C ARG A 597 -7.55 16.73 -3.26
N PHE A 598 -6.57 15.88 -3.55
CA PHE A 598 -6.34 14.64 -2.83
C PHE A 598 -5.52 14.82 -1.54
N LEU A 599 -4.54 15.72 -1.56
CA LEU A 599 -3.69 16.02 -0.41
C LEU A 599 -4.33 17.02 0.58
N GLY A 600 -5.46 17.64 0.20
CA GLY A 600 -6.18 18.62 1.01
C GLY A 600 -5.62 20.04 0.87
N GLU A 601 -6.50 21.03 0.72
CA GLU A 601 -6.12 22.45 0.55
C GLU A 601 -5.30 23.01 1.74
N SER A 602 -5.38 22.40 2.92
CA SER A 602 -4.67 22.84 4.12
C SER A 602 -3.14 22.67 4.04
N LEU A 603 -2.63 21.73 3.23
CA LEU A 603 -1.18 21.56 3.02
C LEU A 603 -0.59 22.62 2.08
N PHE A 604 -1.43 23.37 1.36
CA PHE A 604 -1.00 24.32 0.32
C PHE A 604 -1.47 25.76 0.54
N GLN A 605 -2.10 26.07 1.68
CA GLN A 605 -2.45 27.45 2.02
C GLN A 605 -1.17 28.24 2.35
N PRO A 606 -0.82 29.28 1.58
CA PRO A 606 0.28 30.15 1.95
C PRO A 606 -0.06 30.83 3.27
N SER A 607 0.77 30.64 4.30
CA SER A 607 0.68 31.37 5.55
C SER A 607 0.79 32.87 5.26
N ALA A 608 -0.25 33.62 5.60
CA ALA A 608 -0.46 35.01 5.16
C ALA A 608 0.48 36.07 5.76
N SER A 609 1.63 35.68 6.35
CA SER A 609 2.57 36.60 6.99
C SER A 609 3.97 36.48 6.40
N GLY A 610 4.28 37.34 5.41
CA GLY A 610 5.65 37.76 5.06
C GLY A 610 6.66 36.68 4.67
N ALA A 611 6.24 35.46 4.32
CA ALA A 611 7.15 34.37 4.01
C ALA A 611 7.81 34.56 2.63
N ASP A 612 9.13 34.36 2.59
CA ASP A 612 9.96 34.33 1.39
C ASP A 612 9.26 33.59 0.24
N THR A 613 9.32 34.17 -0.96
CA THR A 613 8.72 33.72 -2.23
C THR A 613 9.22 32.36 -2.74
N ARG A 614 9.92 31.57 -1.91
CA ARG A 614 10.50 30.26 -2.22
C ARG A 614 9.76 29.07 -1.57
N SER A 615 8.63 29.31 -0.91
CA SER A 615 7.82 28.23 -0.32
C SER A 615 7.04 27.48 -1.41
N GLY A 616 7.65 26.45 -1.98
CA GLY A 616 6.94 25.46 -2.81
C GLY A 616 6.21 24.41 -1.98
N PRO A 617 5.30 23.64 -2.60
CA PRO A 617 4.63 22.51 -1.96
C PRO A 617 5.67 21.50 -1.41
N PRO A 618 5.43 20.86 -0.26
CA PRO A 618 6.34 19.84 0.26
C PRO A 618 6.44 18.65 -0.70
N ILE A 619 7.63 18.07 -0.82
CA ILE A 619 7.87 16.84 -1.58
C ILE A 619 7.63 15.65 -0.66
N MET A 620 6.90 14.66 -1.17
CA MET A 620 6.61 13.44 -0.41
C MET A 620 7.64 12.38 -0.75
N PHE A 621 8.32 11.86 0.27
CA PHE A 621 9.23 10.73 0.16
C PHE A 621 8.65 9.51 0.88
N ALA A 622 8.73 8.33 0.27
CA ALA A 622 8.65 7.07 0.99
C ALA A 622 10.03 6.79 1.59
N ILE A 623 10.10 6.76 2.91
CA ILE A 623 11.31 6.58 3.71
C ILE A 623 11.23 5.24 4.41
N ALA A 624 12.30 4.44 4.38
CA ALA A 624 12.32 3.16 5.07
C ALA A 624 12.04 3.35 6.56
N GLU A 625 11.31 2.44 7.21
CA GLU A 625 10.92 2.58 8.63
C GLU A 625 12.13 2.80 9.55
N ARG A 626 13.27 2.18 9.25
CA ARG A 626 14.55 2.34 9.97
C ARG A 626 15.13 3.77 9.91
N ASP A 627 14.77 4.56 8.90
CA ASP A 627 15.26 5.93 8.68
C ASP A 627 14.25 6.99 9.13
N GLN A 628 13.06 6.56 9.56
CA GLN A 628 11.98 7.47 9.97
C GLN A 628 12.40 8.40 11.10
N GLU A 629 13.07 7.88 12.13
CA GLU A 629 13.49 8.65 13.30
C GLU A 629 14.52 9.73 12.91
N ALA A 630 15.51 9.37 12.09
CA ALA A 630 16.51 10.27 11.56
C ALA A 630 15.88 11.43 10.77
N VAL A 631 14.99 11.14 9.82
CA VAL A 631 14.31 12.20 9.06
C VAL A 631 13.39 13.05 9.94
N SER A 632 12.73 12.44 10.92
CA SER A 632 11.86 13.17 11.86
C SER A 632 12.67 14.14 12.73
N ALA A 633 13.81 13.69 13.25
CA ALA A 633 14.73 14.52 14.03
C ALA A 633 15.32 15.66 13.19
N ALA A 634 15.69 15.38 11.94
CA ALA A 634 16.13 16.39 10.99
C ALA A 634 15.02 17.43 10.70
N LEU A 635 13.79 16.98 10.45
CA LEU A 635 12.64 17.88 10.21
C LEU A 635 12.30 18.74 11.44
N ALA A 636 12.49 18.23 12.65
CA ALA A 636 12.30 18.96 13.90
C ALA A 636 13.38 20.04 14.13
N THR A 637 14.53 19.95 13.45
CA THR A 637 15.61 20.93 13.56
C THR A 637 15.32 22.14 12.66
N ASN A 638 15.25 23.34 13.24
CA ASN A 638 14.73 24.54 12.56
C ASN A 638 15.53 24.97 11.32
N ASP A 639 16.83 24.63 11.25
CA ASP A 639 17.75 25.00 10.17
C ASP A 639 18.31 23.80 9.38
N ALA A 640 17.72 22.62 9.56
CA ALA A 640 18.11 21.45 8.78
C ALA A 640 17.75 21.64 7.30
N THR A 641 18.75 21.46 6.44
CA THR A 641 18.60 21.42 4.99
C THR A 641 18.98 20.04 4.49
N PHE A 642 18.06 19.45 3.76
CA PHE A 642 18.22 18.18 3.07
C PHE A 642 18.89 18.44 1.71
N SER A 643 19.97 17.75 1.42
CA SER A 643 20.55 17.69 0.08
C SER A 643 20.27 16.31 -0.52
N ILE A 644 19.73 16.32 -1.73
CA ILE A 644 19.30 15.13 -2.44
C ILE A 644 20.47 14.60 -3.26
N VAL A 645 20.80 13.31 -3.09
CA VAL A 645 21.73 12.59 -3.95
C VAL A 645 20.93 11.63 -4.81
N ILE A 646 20.75 11.98 -6.09
CA ILE A 646 19.97 11.18 -7.03
C ILE A 646 20.79 9.95 -7.44
N HIS A 647 20.19 8.76 -7.33
CA HIS A 647 20.76 7.57 -7.92
C HIS A 647 20.39 7.53 -9.39
N PRO A 648 21.33 7.20 -10.30
CA PRO A 648 20.94 6.85 -11.66
C PRO A 648 19.92 5.70 -11.57
N PRO A 649 18.81 5.74 -12.35
CA PRO A 649 17.66 4.84 -12.21
C PRO A 649 17.92 3.33 -12.47
N GLY A 650 19.15 2.85 -12.33
CA GLY A 650 19.57 1.45 -12.42
C GLY A 650 20.24 0.96 -11.13
N GLY A 651 19.56 1.07 -9.99
CA GLY A 651 20.04 0.57 -8.68
C GLY A 651 20.39 -0.94 -8.67
N GLU A 652 19.90 -1.70 -9.66
CA GLU A 652 20.42 -3.00 -10.06
C GLU A 652 20.49 -3.05 -11.59
N ALA A 653 21.21 -2.11 -12.22
CA ALA A 653 21.57 -2.30 -13.61
C ALA A 653 22.32 -3.62 -13.68
N SER A 654 21.64 -4.64 -14.25
CA SER A 654 22.21 -5.95 -14.53
C SER A 654 23.61 -5.70 -15.08
N ALA A 655 24.60 -6.31 -14.44
CA ALA A 655 25.99 -6.11 -14.85
C ALA A 655 26.06 -6.32 -16.38
N PRO A 656 26.77 -5.44 -17.12
CA PRO A 656 26.86 -5.56 -18.57
C PRO A 656 27.18 -6.99 -18.99
N ALA A 657 26.65 -7.47 -20.11
CA ALA A 657 26.90 -8.85 -20.55
C ALA A 657 28.40 -9.17 -20.52
N GLY A 658 28.78 -10.25 -19.82
CA GLY A 658 30.18 -10.64 -19.57
C GLY A 658 30.82 -10.04 -18.31
N TRP A 659 30.08 -9.29 -17.50
CA TRP A 659 30.50 -8.79 -16.19
C TRP A 659 29.57 -9.32 -15.10
N LYS A 660 30.10 -9.53 -13.88
CA LYS A 660 29.32 -9.77 -12.67
C LYS A 660 29.71 -8.78 -11.58
N ARG A 661 28.78 -8.48 -10.69
CA ARG A 661 28.98 -7.54 -9.57
C ARG A 661 29.19 -8.33 -8.29
N ILE A 662 30.40 -8.31 -7.76
CA ILE A 662 30.81 -9.07 -6.56
C ILE A 662 30.79 -8.17 -5.33
N VAL A 663 30.53 -8.75 -4.16
CA VAL A 663 30.52 -8.03 -2.88
C VAL A 663 31.91 -8.07 -2.23
N LEU A 664 32.35 -6.93 -1.71
CA LEU A 664 33.60 -6.74 -0.99
C LEU A 664 33.33 -6.41 0.48
N ALA A 665 34.21 -6.84 1.38
CA ALA A 665 34.16 -6.46 2.79
C ALA A 665 34.44 -4.96 2.97
N THR A 666 33.63 -4.23 3.73
CA THR A 666 33.82 -2.77 3.95
C THR A 666 34.84 -2.46 5.03
N GLU A 667 34.97 -3.37 6.00
CA GLU A 667 35.97 -3.37 7.06
C GLU A 667 36.58 -4.79 7.21
N GLY A 668 37.58 -4.93 8.08
CA GLY A 668 38.16 -6.25 8.36
C GLY A 668 37.24 -7.05 9.27
N ILE A 669 36.81 -8.25 8.86
CA ILE A 669 35.89 -9.11 9.62
C ILE A 669 36.68 -10.29 10.21
N ALA A 670 36.56 -10.52 11.52
CA ALA A 670 37.34 -11.54 12.19
C ALA A 670 36.96 -12.95 11.71
N ALA A 671 37.92 -13.88 11.78
CA ALA A 671 37.61 -15.30 11.66
C ALA A 671 36.66 -15.70 12.80
N PHE A 672 35.76 -16.64 12.52
CA PHE A 672 34.77 -17.15 13.47
C PHE A 672 33.71 -16.13 13.93
N GLU A 673 33.65 -14.98 13.26
CA GLU A 673 32.62 -13.99 13.49
C GLU A 673 31.39 -14.25 12.60
N ARG A 674 30.20 -13.94 13.13
CA ARG A 674 28.95 -14.03 12.38
C ARG A 674 28.88 -12.87 11.39
N LEU A 675 28.75 -13.15 10.11
CA LEU A 675 28.59 -12.12 9.09
C LEU A 675 27.25 -11.41 9.27
N THR A 676 27.30 -10.13 9.66
CA THR A 676 26.11 -9.28 9.79
C THR A 676 25.95 -8.37 8.57
N SER A 677 24.72 -7.92 8.29
CA SER A 677 24.49 -6.95 7.20
C SER A 677 25.23 -5.64 7.45
N THR A 678 25.30 -5.19 8.71
CA THR A 678 25.98 -3.97 9.12
C THR A 678 27.49 -3.97 8.82
N GLN A 679 28.13 -5.14 8.82
CA GLN A 679 29.55 -5.30 8.47
C GLN A 679 29.83 -5.27 6.97
N LEU A 680 28.81 -5.43 6.13
CA LEU A 680 28.92 -5.33 4.67
C LEU A 680 28.51 -3.97 4.15
N GLU A 681 27.70 -3.26 4.93
CA GLU A 681 27.22 -1.92 4.63
C GLU A 681 28.34 -0.90 4.91
N GLN A 682 28.58 0.02 3.96
CA GLN A 682 29.46 1.15 4.23
C GLN A 682 28.80 2.05 5.29
N ARG A 683 29.51 2.40 6.37
CA ARG A 683 28.94 3.16 7.50
C ARG A 683 28.15 4.41 7.11
N HIS A 684 28.53 5.05 6.01
CA HIS A 684 27.89 6.28 5.52
C HIS A 684 26.76 6.00 4.52
N THR A 685 26.99 5.16 3.50
CA THR A 685 26.03 4.96 2.41
C THR A 685 25.09 3.78 2.64
N ARG A 686 25.33 2.99 3.69
CA ARG A 686 24.66 1.71 4.02
C ARG A 686 24.43 0.79 2.82
N ARG A 687 25.32 0.89 1.84
CA ARG A 687 25.33 0.06 0.65
C ARG A 687 26.42 -0.99 0.76
N LEU A 688 26.14 -2.15 0.18
CA LEU A 688 27.15 -3.16 -0.02
C LEU A 688 28.23 -2.59 -0.92
N MET A 689 29.47 -2.67 -0.47
CA MET A 689 30.59 -2.30 -1.32
C MET A 689 30.72 -3.34 -2.42
N THR A 690 30.43 -2.96 -3.65
CA THR A 690 30.46 -3.87 -4.79
C THR A 690 31.52 -3.47 -5.81
N ARG A 691 32.01 -4.45 -6.56
CA ARG A 691 32.95 -4.25 -7.68
C ARG A 691 32.44 -5.01 -8.90
N LEU A 692 32.46 -4.34 -10.06
CA LEU A 692 32.25 -5.02 -11.35
C LEU A 692 33.54 -5.74 -11.74
N VAL A 693 33.42 -7.04 -11.99
CA VAL A 693 34.50 -7.90 -12.46
C VAL A 693 34.04 -8.64 -13.72
N ARG A 694 34.99 -9.00 -14.57
CA ARG A 694 34.70 -9.79 -15.77
C ARG A 694 34.37 -11.23 -15.37
N VAL A 695 33.42 -11.84 -16.06
CA VAL A 695 33.00 -13.24 -15.81
C VAL A 695 34.10 -14.23 -16.25
N ASP A 696 34.97 -13.85 -17.18
CA ASP A 696 36.09 -14.66 -17.66
C ASP A 696 37.40 -14.48 -16.84
N ASP A 697 37.37 -13.71 -15.77
CA ASP A 697 38.52 -13.51 -14.89
C ASP A 697 38.58 -14.59 -13.80
N ALA A 698 39.52 -15.53 -13.95
CA ALA A 698 39.69 -16.69 -13.09
C ALA A 698 39.93 -16.35 -11.61
N GLU A 699 40.43 -15.15 -11.30
CA GLU A 699 40.59 -14.70 -9.90
C GLU A 699 39.24 -14.58 -9.18
N PHE A 700 38.17 -14.28 -9.93
CA PHE A 700 36.83 -14.00 -9.39
C PHE A 700 35.80 -15.09 -9.73
N ASP A 701 36.20 -16.25 -10.25
CA ASP A 701 35.28 -17.35 -10.59
C ASP A 701 34.37 -17.70 -9.41
N ASN A 702 34.95 -17.83 -8.21
CA ASN A 702 34.25 -18.20 -6.99
C ASN A 702 33.75 -17.00 -6.16
N ALA A 703 33.92 -15.77 -6.66
CA ALA A 703 33.49 -14.56 -5.96
C ALA A 703 31.96 -14.43 -5.99
N LEU A 704 31.37 -14.30 -4.81
CA LEU A 704 29.93 -14.22 -4.59
C LEU A 704 29.39 -12.85 -5.02
N THR A 705 28.33 -12.89 -5.80
CA THR A 705 27.47 -11.74 -6.07
C THR A 705 26.58 -11.42 -4.87
N GLU A 706 25.90 -10.27 -4.90
CA GLU A 706 24.99 -9.86 -3.82
C GLU A 706 23.87 -10.88 -3.57
N ALA A 707 23.26 -11.40 -4.63
CA ALA A 707 22.22 -12.41 -4.54
C ALA A 707 22.74 -13.73 -3.95
N GLU A 708 23.96 -14.13 -4.32
CA GLU A 708 24.61 -15.35 -3.83
C GLU A 708 25.14 -15.22 -2.40
N LEU A 709 25.48 -14.01 -1.94
CA LEU A 709 25.94 -13.77 -0.56
C LEU A 709 24.78 -13.79 0.45
N ARG A 710 23.57 -13.44 0.01
CA ARG A 710 22.39 -13.30 0.88
C ARG A 710 22.08 -14.54 1.76
N PRO A 711 22.17 -15.80 1.27
CA PRO A 711 22.00 -17.01 2.07
C PRO A 711 23.10 -17.26 3.12
N PHE A 712 24.21 -16.52 3.04
CA PHE A 712 25.33 -16.58 3.98
C PHE A 712 25.26 -15.49 5.06
N LEU A 713 24.34 -14.52 4.95
CA LEU A 713 24.09 -13.56 6.03
C LEU A 713 23.66 -14.30 7.30
N GLY A 714 24.31 -13.98 8.40
CA GLY A 714 24.13 -14.66 9.68
C GLY A 714 24.93 -15.96 9.85
N ARG A 715 25.73 -16.38 8.85
CA ARG A 715 26.68 -17.50 8.97
C ARG A 715 28.03 -17.02 9.49
N VAL A 716 28.80 -17.96 10.03
CA VAL A 716 30.11 -17.70 10.63
C VAL A 716 31.22 -17.80 9.58
N LEU A 717 32.16 -16.85 9.58
CA LEU A 717 33.33 -16.86 8.70
C LEU A 717 34.39 -17.87 9.17
N ARG A 718 34.99 -18.62 8.25
CA ARG A 718 36.10 -19.55 8.48
C ARG A 718 37.45 -18.88 8.61
N ARG A 719 37.65 -17.76 7.90
CA ARG A 719 38.92 -17.04 7.86
C ARG A 719 38.70 -15.55 7.98
N TYR A 720 39.73 -14.86 8.46
CA TYR A 720 39.74 -13.40 8.55
C TYR A 720 39.53 -12.80 7.16
N LYS A 721 38.60 -11.86 7.05
CA LYS A 721 38.34 -11.15 5.81
C LYS A 721 38.93 -9.76 5.87
N VAL A 722 39.95 -9.51 5.05
CA VAL A 722 40.57 -8.17 4.95
C VAL A 722 39.58 -7.20 4.28
N ARG A 723 39.63 -5.93 4.68
CA ARG A 723 38.91 -4.85 4.00
C ARG A 723 39.16 -4.90 2.47
N HIS A 724 38.10 -4.76 1.70
CA HIS A 724 38.05 -4.87 0.24
C HIS A 724 38.27 -6.27 -0.36
N ALA A 725 38.41 -7.32 0.45
CA ALA A 725 38.42 -8.69 -0.05
C ALA A 725 36.99 -9.15 -0.44
N PHE A 726 36.87 -9.94 -1.51
CA PHE A 726 35.60 -10.49 -2.00
C PHE A 726 35.24 -11.80 -1.31
N PHE A 727 33.95 -12.10 -1.12
CA PHE A 727 33.50 -13.33 -0.47
C PHE A 727 33.42 -14.52 -1.44
N THR A 728 33.63 -15.73 -0.92
CA THR A 728 33.55 -17.03 -1.59
C THR A 728 32.77 -18.00 -0.69
N GLU A 729 32.17 -19.05 -1.22
CA GLU A 729 31.43 -20.03 -0.37
C GLU A 729 32.33 -20.69 0.69
N GLU A 730 33.60 -20.91 0.35
CA GLU A 730 34.61 -21.48 1.25
C GLU A 730 34.96 -20.59 2.45
N ASP A 731 34.60 -19.30 2.38
CA ASP A 731 34.76 -18.38 3.50
C ASP A 731 33.80 -18.70 4.66
N PHE A 732 32.77 -19.53 4.46
CA PHE A 732 31.71 -19.71 5.45
C PHE A 732 31.64 -21.12 6.00
N PHE A 733 31.25 -21.22 7.28
CA PHE A 733 30.81 -22.48 7.86
C PHE A 733 29.40 -22.87 7.37
N PRO A 734 29.02 -24.15 7.49
CA PRO A 734 27.64 -24.58 7.32
C PRO A 734 26.68 -23.81 8.23
N SER A 735 25.42 -23.67 7.81
CA SER A 735 24.38 -23.01 8.62
C SER A 735 24.19 -23.72 9.97
N GLY A 736 23.95 -22.95 11.04
CA GLY A 736 23.67 -23.47 12.38
C GLY A 736 24.88 -23.53 13.33
N ILE A 737 26.07 -23.13 12.86
CA ILE A 737 27.26 -22.98 13.72
C ILE A 737 27.19 -21.64 14.47
N GLU A 738 27.40 -21.67 15.78
CA GLU A 738 27.50 -20.47 16.61
C GLU A 738 28.87 -19.77 16.45
N PRO A 739 28.92 -18.43 16.49
CA PRO A 739 30.17 -17.69 16.36
C PRO A 739 31.12 -17.95 17.53
N GLY A 740 32.41 -17.75 17.28
CA GLY A 740 33.49 -17.98 18.24
C GLY A 740 34.39 -19.16 17.87
N LEU A 741 35.48 -19.33 18.62
CA LEU A 741 36.51 -20.36 18.36
C LEU A 741 35.96 -21.79 18.34
N SER A 742 34.77 -22.03 18.90
CA SER A 742 34.08 -23.31 18.82
C SER A 742 33.60 -23.69 17.43
N ALA A 743 33.46 -22.73 16.53
CA ALA A 743 33.00 -22.96 15.16
C ALA A 743 33.93 -23.87 14.34
N ASP A 744 35.24 -23.86 14.63
CA ASP A 744 36.27 -24.61 13.91
C ASP A 744 36.74 -25.88 14.62
N ILE A 745 36.12 -26.22 15.76
CA ILE A 745 36.49 -27.43 16.51
C ILE A 745 35.94 -28.66 15.78
N GLY A 746 36.80 -29.61 15.43
CA GLY A 746 36.39 -30.91 14.91
C GLY A 746 35.54 -31.68 15.91
N SER A 747 34.56 -32.44 15.44
CA SER A 747 33.75 -33.30 16.31
C SER A 747 34.65 -34.27 17.09
N GLY A 748 34.58 -34.25 18.43
CA GLY A 748 35.45 -35.05 19.31
C GLY A 748 36.72 -34.35 19.79
N SER A 749 36.89 -33.07 19.46
CA SER A 749 37.92 -32.19 20.00
C SER A 749 37.34 -31.23 21.06
N THR A 750 38.22 -30.62 21.85
CA THR A 750 37.87 -29.65 22.88
C THR A 750 38.90 -28.52 22.84
N VAL A 751 38.45 -27.29 23.09
CA VAL A 751 39.33 -26.13 23.24
C VAL A 751 39.98 -26.16 24.61
N TYR A 752 41.30 -26.03 24.64
CA TYR A 752 42.09 -25.85 25.84
C TYR A 752 42.91 -24.58 25.73
N VAL A 753 42.74 -23.66 26.68
CA VAL A 753 43.56 -22.45 26.77
C VAL A 753 44.75 -22.77 27.67
N ALA A 754 45.95 -22.79 27.08
CA ALA A 754 47.20 -23.01 27.78
C ALA A 754 47.91 -21.67 27.98
N ALA A 755 48.48 -21.44 29.17
CA ALA A 755 49.43 -20.35 29.31
C ALA A 755 50.77 -20.79 28.70
N ASP A 756 51.46 -19.88 28.00
CA ASP A 756 52.69 -20.24 27.28
C ASP A 756 53.80 -20.67 28.25
N HIS A 757 53.75 -20.21 29.50
CA HIS A 757 54.69 -20.64 30.54
C HIS A 757 54.41 -22.04 31.10
N ASP A 758 53.23 -22.62 30.85
CA ASP A 758 52.90 -23.99 31.26
C ASP A 758 53.43 -25.04 30.28
N ILE A 759 53.63 -24.66 29.01
CA ILE A 759 54.11 -25.53 27.93
C ILE A 759 55.24 -24.82 27.18
N GLU A 760 56.47 -25.25 27.41
CA GLU A 760 57.68 -24.67 26.83
C GLU A 760 57.64 -24.70 25.29
N GLY A 761 57.89 -23.55 24.67
CA GLY A 761 58.00 -23.37 23.23
C GLY A 761 56.67 -23.13 22.51
N LEU A 762 55.55 -23.06 23.23
CA LEU A 762 54.22 -22.86 22.66
C LEU A 762 54.10 -21.50 21.92
N GLU A 763 54.82 -20.49 22.39
CA GLU A 763 54.88 -19.13 21.85
C GLU A 763 55.50 -19.04 20.44
N HIS A 764 56.17 -20.09 19.97
CA HIS A 764 56.86 -20.11 18.68
C HIS A 764 55.98 -20.56 17.52
N PHE A 765 54.77 -21.04 17.80
CA PHE A 765 53.87 -21.59 16.81
C PHE A 765 52.80 -20.59 16.37
N ARG A 766 52.30 -20.78 15.15
CA ARG A 766 51.29 -19.93 14.49
C ARG A 766 49.92 -20.60 14.49
N ASP A 767 48.89 -19.81 14.17
CA ASP A 767 47.55 -20.33 13.93
C ASP A 767 47.57 -21.49 12.92
N ASN A 768 46.79 -22.53 13.19
CA ASN A 768 46.73 -23.79 12.45
C ASN A 768 47.98 -24.68 12.45
N ASP A 769 49.06 -24.32 13.16
CA ASP A 769 50.17 -25.26 13.34
C ASP A 769 49.70 -26.51 14.10
N ARG A 770 50.19 -27.66 13.67
CA ARG A 770 49.98 -28.92 14.39
C ARG A 770 51.17 -29.17 15.29
N ILE A 771 50.91 -29.53 16.53
CA ILE A 771 51.93 -29.77 17.55
C ILE A 771 51.66 -31.09 18.26
N ALA A 772 52.72 -31.70 18.78
CA ALA A 772 52.63 -32.72 19.82
C ALA A 772 53.12 -32.13 21.14
N ILE A 773 52.47 -32.49 22.24
CA ILE A 773 52.89 -32.07 23.59
C ILE A 773 53.58 -33.25 24.26
N LEU A 774 54.86 -33.07 24.54
CA LEU A 774 55.72 -34.02 25.22
C LEU A 774 55.83 -33.65 26.69
N TYR A 775 55.86 -34.65 27.55
CA TYR A 775 56.26 -34.51 28.93
C TYR A 775 57.75 -34.78 29.06
N ARG A 776 58.53 -33.81 29.52
CA ARG A 776 59.98 -33.93 29.75
C ARG A 776 60.23 -34.03 31.25
N GLY A 777 60.65 -35.20 31.71
CA GLY A 777 60.94 -35.45 33.12
C GLY A 777 62.18 -36.33 33.32
N LEU A 778 62.75 -36.26 34.52
CA LEU A 778 63.74 -37.21 35.01
C LEU A 778 63.01 -38.29 35.81
N ILE A 779 62.94 -39.51 35.27
CA ILE A 779 62.33 -40.62 36.02
C ILE A 779 63.34 -41.12 37.04
N LYS A 780 63.06 -40.92 38.33
CA LYS A 780 63.79 -41.61 39.40
C LYS A 780 63.25 -43.03 39.53
N PRO A 781 64.13 -44.04 39.72
CA PRO A 781 63.67 -45.40 39.97
C PRO A 781 62.84 -45.46 41.26
N PRO A 782 61.88 -46.40 41.38
CA PRO A 782 61.04 -46.54 42.56
C PRO A 782 61.89 -46.75 43.83
N ALA A 783 61.40 -46.24 44.96
CA ALA A 783 62.10 -46.31 46.25
C ALA A 783 62.42 -47.78 46.61
N GLY A 784 63.70 -48.07 46.85
CA GLY A 784 64.20 -49.43 47.14
C GLY A 784 65.05 -50.05 46.02
N VAL A 785 65.16 -49.40 44.86
CA VAL A 785 66.08 -49.80 43.80
C VAL A 785 67.49 -49.30 44.09
N ILE A 786 68.43 -50.24 44.26
CA ILE A 786 69.85 -49.92 44.48
C ILE A 786 70.54 -49.98 43.12
N THR A 787 71.04 -48.83 42.65
CA THR A 787 71.72 -48.68 41.37
C THR A 787 73.23 -48.80 41.58
N HIS A 788 73.89 -49.61 40.76
CA HIS A 788 75.35 -49.79 40.83
C HIS A 788 76.00 -49.04 39.66
N GLY A 789 76.59 -47.88 39.94
CA GLY A 789 77.40 -47.12 38.97
C GLY A 789 76.64 -46.45 37.81
N LEU A 790 75.31 -46.36 37.90
CA LEU A 790 74.45 -45.71 36.90
C LEU A 790 73.64 -44.61 37.57
N ASP A 791 73.77 -43.40 37.05
CA ASP A 791 72.82 -42.33 37.29
C ASP A 791 71.54 -42.68 36.51
N LEU A 792 70.49 -43.09 37.23
CA LEU A 792 69.22 -43.49 36.63
C LEU A 792 68.30 -42.29 36.40
N GLU A 793 68.74 -41.07 36.68
CA GLU A 793 68.06 -39.85 36.24
C GLU A 793 68.19 -39.70 34.72
N ARG A 794 67.39 -40.47 33.99
CA ARG A 794 67.33 -40.36 32.53
C ARG A 794 66.23 -39.38 32.14
N PRO A 795 66.51 -38.42 31.24
CA PRO A 795 65.48 -37.62 30.64
C PRO A 795 64.59 -38.55 29.81
N VAL A 796 63.35 -38.69 30.21
CA VAL A 796 62.32 -39.38 29.44
C VAL A 796 61.40 -38.33 28.86
N ALA A 797 61.21 -38.39 27.54
CA ALA A 797 60.20 -37.64 26.83
C ALA A 797 59.06 -38.60 26.48
N SER A 798 57.88 -38.43 27.09
CA SER A 798 56.69 -39.21 26.73
C SER A 798 55.68 -38.31 26.04
N VAL A 799 55.14 -38.76 24.90
CA VAL A 799 54.09 -38.03 24.18
C VAL A 799 52.80 -38.09 25.02
N ILE A 800 52.31 -36.94 25.48
CA ILE A 800 51.06 -36.84 26.22
C ILE A 800 49.90 -36.56 25.26
N VAL A 801 50.11 -35.59 24.36
CA VAL A 801 49.16 -35.23 23.31
C VAL A 801 49.85 -35.48 21.97
N PRO A 802 49.47 -36.55 21.24
CA PRO A 802 50.14 -36.91 19.99
C PRO A 802 49.86 -35.92 18.86
N ALA A 803 48.71 -35.23 18.90
CA ALA A 803 48.37 -34.18 17.98
C ALA A 803 47.40 -33.18 18.64
N ALA A 804 47.78 -31.92 18.62
CA ALA A 804 46.94 -30.77 18.89
C ALA A 804 47.08 -29.78 17.72
N ARG A 805 46.05 -28.98 17.48
CA ARG A 805 46.10 -27.87 16.51
C ARG A 805 46.03 -26.56 17.26
N ILE A 806 46.84 -25.59 16.87
CA ILE A 806 46.75 -24.24 17.44
C ILE A 806 45.60 -23.51 16.78
N LEU A 807 44.55 -23.23 17.55
CA LEU A 807 43.40 -22.44 17.09
C LEU A 807 43.70 -20.94 17.15
N ARG A 808 44.50 -20.52 18.13
CA ARG A 808 45.00 -19.16 18.27
C ARG A 808 46.40 -19.18 18.87
N ALA A 809 47.37 -18.64 18.14
CA ALA A 809 48.73 -18.44 18.58
C ALA A 809 48.80 -17.55 19.83
N SER A 810 49.97 -17.54 20.47
CA SER A 810 50.22 -16.77 21.68
C SER A 810 49.77 -15.31 21.54
N GLN A 811 48.82 -14.92 22.38
CA GLN A 811 48.43 -13.54 22.63
C GLN A 811 48.40 -13.32 24.14
N GLU A 812 49.16 -12.33 24.59
CA GLU A 812 49.28 -11.98 26.02
C GLU A 812 49.72 -13.16 26.91
N GLY A 813 50.56 -14.06 26.38
CA GLY A 813 51.06 -15.21 27.12
C GLY A 813 50.09 -16.40 27.18
N THR A 814 49.04 -16.41 26.35
CA THR A 814 48.08 -17.52 26.26
C THR A 814 47.91 -18.00 24.82
N THR A 815 47.91 -19.32 24.64
CA THR A 815 47.67 -19.99 23.37
C THR A 815 46.43 -20.89 23.48
N VAL A 816 45.61 -20.92 22.43
CA VAL A 816 44.39 -21.72 22.39
C VAL A 816 44.61 -22.95 21.51
N LEU A 817 44.40 -24.12 22.09
CA LEU A 817 44.66 -25.42 21.47
C LEU A 817 43.35 -26.17 21.22
N GLU A 818 43.23 -26.78 20.04
CA GLU A 818 42.29 -27.86 19.77
C GLU A 818 42.95 -29.19 20.12
N ILE A 819 42.39 -29.90 21.09
CA ILE A 819 42.91 -31.18 21.57
C ILE A 819 41.79 -32.21 21.51
N SER A 820 42.09 -33.46 21.12
CA SER A 820 41.09 -34.53 21.18
C SER A 820 40.60 -34.69 22.63
N THR A 821 39.29 -34.92 22.84
CA THR A 821 38.75 -35.06 24.21
C THR A 821 39.43 -36.20 24.98
N LYS A 822 39.91 -37.24 24.29
CA LYS A 822 40.68 -38.35 24.86
C LYS A 822 42.05 -37.91 25.37
N ASP A 823 42.74 -37.03 24.64
CA ASP A 823 44.07 -36.57 24.99
C ASP A 823 44.05 -35.41 25.99
N LEU A 824 42.94 -34.64 26.06
CA LEU A 824 42.76 -33.61 27.06
C LEU A 824 42.86 -34.17 28.49
N ALA A 825 42.23 -35.32 28.76
CA ALA A 825 42.32 -35.97 30.07
C ALA A 825 43.77 -36.38 30.42
N ARG A 826 44.56 -36.78 29.41
CA ARG A 826 45.99 -37.10 29.58
C ARG A 826 46.81 -35.86 29.87
N LEU A 827 46.54 -34.76 29.16
CA LEU A 827 47.19 -33.47 29.38
C LEU A 827 46.87 -32.93 30.78
N GLN A 828 45.62 -32.96 31.20
CA GLN A 828 45.20 -32.54 32.54
C GLN A 828 45.83 -33.38 33.64
N ALA A 829 45.94 -34.71 33.46
CA ALA A 829 46.63 -35.58 34.40
C ALA A 829 48.14 -35.28 34.47
N ALA A 830 48.79 -35.03 33.33
CA ALA A 830 50.20 -34.67 33.26
C ALA A 830 50.47 -33.30 33.92
N TRP A 831 49.58 -32.34 33.72
CA TRP A 831 49.65 -31.00 34.30
C TRP A 831 49.36 -31.00 35.82
N ALA A 832 48.39 -31.79 36.29
CA ALA A 832 48.17 -31.98 37.72
C ALA A 832 49.40 -32.62 38.41
N ALA A 833 50.07 -33.54 37.72
CA ALA A 833 51.31 -34.14 38.20
C ALA A 833 52.49 -33.15 38.26
N SER A 834 52.53 -32.13 37.40
CA SER A 834 53.58 -31.09 37.44
C SER A 834 53.46 -30.14 38.62
N PHE A 835 52.26 -29.97 39.19
CA PHE A 835 52.03 -29.10 40.34
C PHE A 835 51.97 -29.79 41.69
N SER A 836 52.05 -31.12 41.76
CA SER A 836 52.01 -31.82 43.04
C SER A 836 53.19 -31.36 43.92
N PRO A 837 52.95 -30.68 45.06
CA PRO A 837 54.02 -30.18 45.91
C PRO A 837 54.79 -31.37 46.48
N GLY A 838 55.98 -31.62 45.96
CA GLY A 838 56.89 -32.56 46.58
C GLY A 838 57.21 -32.09 48.00
N ASN A 839 57.02 -32.97 48.99
CA ASN A 839 57.44 -32.69 50.37
C ASN A 839 58.97 -32.51 50.42
N GLY A 840 59.44 -31.26 50.54
CA GLY A 840 60.83 -30.90 50.86
C GLY A 840 61.53 -30.02 49.81
N ASP A 841 62.69 -29.47 50.19
CA ASP A 841 63.54 -28.52 49.43
C ASP A 841 63.95 -28.98 48.00
N GLN A 842 63.61 -30.20 47.59
CA GLN A 842 63.74 -30.68 46.20
C GLN A 842 62.57 -30.26 45.29
N ALA A 843 61.54 -29.57 45.80
CA ALA A 843 60.37 -29.15 45.01
C ALA A 843 60.72 -28.11 43.94
N ALA A 844 61.76 -27.30 44.14
CA ALA A 844 62.19 -26.27 43.18
C ALA A 844 62.84 -26.87 41.91
N GLU A 845 63.48 -28.04 42.02
CA GLU A 845 64.14 -28.73 40.89
C GLU A 845 63.19 -29.69 40.12
N ARG A 846 61.98 -29.94 40.63
CA ARG A 846 61.00 -30.86 40.01
C ARG A 846 59.93 -30.15 39.19
N ARG A 847 60.25 -29.01 38.56
CA ARG A 847 59.36 -28.45 37.54
C ARG A 847 59.43 -29.36 36.32
N LEU A 848 58.40 -30.17 36.19
CA LEU A 848 58.17 -31.01 35.03
C LEU A 848 57.77 -30.07 33.88
N ASN A 849 58.55 -30.08 32.80
CA ASN A 849 58.31 -29.20 31.66
C ASN A 849 57.50 -29.97 30.62
N LEU A 850 56.27 -29.53 30.37
CA LEU A 850 55.59 -29.86 29.11
C LEU A 850 56.29 -29.08 28.00
N VAL A 851 56.54 -29.71 26.85
CA VAL A 851 57.23 -29.11 25.70
C VAL A 851 56.37 -29.32 24.46
N ALA A 852 56.12 -28.26 23.71
CA ALA A 852 55.42 -28.33 22.43
C ALA A 852 56.42 -28.57 21.27
N VAL A 853 56.12 -29.52 20.38
CA VAL A 853 56.96 -29.87 19.23
C VAL A 853 56.13 -29.84 17.95
N SER A 854 56.66 -29.23 16.89
CA SER A 854 56.00 -29.14 15.59
C SER A 854 55.75 -30.52 14.99
N LEU A 855 54.56 -30.72 14.41
CA LEU A 855 54.24 -31.84 13.54
C LEU A 855 54.21 -31.37 12.07
N PRO A 856 54.61 -32.22 11.13
CA PRO A 856 54.53 -31.89 9.71
C PRO A 856 53.08 -31.58 9.32
N SER A 857 52.86 -30.42 8.70
CA SER A 857 51.54 -30.00 8.22
C SER A 857 51.10 -30.89 7.05
N PRO A 858 49.91 -31.52 7.10
CA PRO A 858 49.44 -32.38 6.02
C PRO A 858 49.22 -31.63 4.69
N ALA A 859 49.03 -30.31 4.73
CA ALA A 859 48.85 -29.50 3.52
C ALA A 859 50.17 -29.23 2.75
N GLY A 860 51.33 -29.47 3.39
CA GLY A 860 52.65 -29.22 2.80
C GLY A 860 53.06 -30.24 1.73
N GLU A 861 52.51 -31.45 1.75
CA GLU A 861 52.85 -32.49 0.76
C GLU A 861 52.39 -32.13 -0.66
N THR A 862 51.30 -31.37 -0.81
CA THR A 862 50.78 -30.99 -2.12
C THR A 862 51.50 -29.81 -2.79
N ARG A 863 52.13 -28.89 -2.04
CA ARG A 863 52.86 -27.74 -2.64
C ARG A 863 54.32 -28.03 -2.94
N ILE A 864 54.98 -28.90 -2.16
CA ILE A 864 56.40 -29.23 -2.37
C ILE A 864 56.58 -30.29 -3.48
N ALA A 865 55.56 -31.10 -3.75
CA ALA A 865 55.55 -32.07 -4.85
C ALA A 865 55.60 -31.43 -6.26
N SER A 866 55.26 -30.15 -6.40
CA SER A 866 55.31 -29.43 -7.68
C SER A 866 56.64 -28.74 -7.99
N GLU A 867 57.48 -28.43 -7.00
CA GLU A 867 58.76 -27.73 -7.23
C GLU A 867 60.01 -28.61 -7.07
N VAL A 868 59.93 -29.79 -6.45
CA VAL A 868 61.10 -30.67 -6.23
C VAL A 868 60.98 -31.97 -7.01
N ARG A 869 61.19 -31.89 -8.34
CA ARG A 869 61.36 -33.08 -9.22
C ARG A 869 62.82 -33.40 -9.58
N GLN A 870 63.81 -32.79 -8.92
CA GLN A 870 65.23 -33.11 -9.15
C GLN A 870 66.06 -33.11 -7.86
N ALA A 871 65.80 -34.04 -6.95
CA ALA A 871 66.82 -34.59 -6.04
C ALA A 871 66.25 -35.85 -5.38
N THR A 872 66.97 -36.95 -5.49
CA THR A 872 66.64 -38.23 -4.84
C THR A 872 67.00 -38.16 -3.35
N PRO A 873 66.04 -38.30 -2.41
CA PRO A 873 66.36 -38.47 -0.99
C PRO A 873 66.17 -39.94 -0.57
N THR A 874 67.23 -40.56 -0.04
CA THR A 874 67.27 -41.96 0.44
C THR A 874 66.84 -42.12 1.90
N SER A 875 65.85 -41.37 2.38
CA SER A 875 65.26 -41.63 3.70
C SER A 875 63.77 -41.32 3.67
N THR A 876 62.95 -42.37 3.80
CA THR A 876 61.51 -42.29 3.91
C THR A 876 61.14 -41.64 5.25
N PRO A 877 60.50 -40.45 5.29
CA PRO A 877 59.97 -39.91 6.54
C PRO A 877 58.80 -40.78 7.04
N ALA A 878 58.66 -40.88 8.36
CA ALA A 878 57.58 -41.62 9.02
C ALA A 878 56.21 -41.07 8.58
N LYS A 879 55.32 -41.94 8.12
CA LYS A 879 54.06 -41.57 7.45
C LYS A 879 52.91 -41.35 8.42
N SER A 880 53.06 -41.71 9.69
CA SER A 880 51.99 -41.58 10.69
C SER A 880 52.57 -41.37 12.10
N PRO A 881 51.87 -40.65 13.01
CA PRO A 881 52.27 -40.54 14.42
C PRO A 881 52.40 -41.89 15.13
N GLU A 882 51.68 -42.91 14.64
CA GLU A 882 51.75 -44.30 15.11
C GLU A 882 53.05 -45.01 14.71
N ASP A 883 53.81 -44.47 13.74
CA ASP A 883 55.09 -45.04 13.29
C ASP A 883 56.28 -44.60 14.17
N ILE A 884 56.06 -43.73 15.17
CA ILE A 884 57.11 -43.42 16.16
C ILE A 884 57.15 -44.60 17.14
N PRO A 885 58.18 -45.48 17.10
CA PRO A 885 58.22 -46.63 17.97
C PRO A 885 58.21 -46.15 19.42
N GLY A 886 57.32 -46.71 20.24
CA GLY A 886 57.33 -46.48 21.68
C GLY A 886 58.72 -46.84 22.23
N PHE A 887 59.49 -45.84 22.61
CA PHE A 887 60.78 -46.05 23.23
C PHE A 887 60.53 -46.57 24.64
N ASP A 888 60.64 -47.88 24.85
CA ASP A 888 60.69 -48.47 26.19
C ASP A 888 62.14 -48.38 26.71
N PRO A 889 62.46 -47.43 27.59
CA PRO A 889 63.82 -47.24 28.11
C PRO A 889 64.31 -48.43 28.94
N LEU A 890 63.42 -49.35 29.33
CA LEU A 890 63.73 -50.53 30.13
C LEU A 890 63.98 -51.79 29.30
N SER A 891 63.77 -51.73 27.99
CA SER A 891 63.96 -52.87 27.07
C SER A 891 65.37 -53.50 27.14
N ASN A 892 66.39 -52.73 27.55
CA ASN A 892 67.77 -53.18 27.71
C ASN A 892 68.24 -53.26 29.17
N VAL A 893 67.33 -53.21 30.15
CA VAL A 893 67.67 -53.18 31.56
C VAL A 893 67.44 -54.55 32.18
N ARG A 894 68.46 -55.11 32.85
CA ARG A 894 68.32 -56.39 33.57
C ARG A 894 68.00 -56.10 35.04
N VAL A 895 66.88 -56.64 35.50
CA VAL A 895 66.41 -56.51 36.88
C VAL A 895 66.71 -57.81 37.62
N LEU A 896 67.43 -57.71 38.74
CA LEU A 896 67.72 -58.81 39.64
C LEU A 896 67.08 -58.52 40.99
N GLU A 897 66.03 -59.26 41.34
CA GLU A 897 65.48 -59.19 42.68
C GLU A 897 66.26 -60.09 43.63
N ALA A 898 66.80 -59.50 44.69
CA ALA A 898 67.45 -60.21 45.78
C ALA A 898 66.59 -60.06 47.04
N ILE A 899 66.18 -61.18 47.62
CA ILE A 899 65.51 -61.20 48.92
C ILE A 899 66.60 -61.42 49.97
N VAL A 900 66.85 -60.41 50.80
CA VAL A 900 67.86 -60.47 51.88
C VAL A 900 67.15 -60.23 53.20
N GLY A 901 66.89 -61.31 53.94
CA GLY A 901 66.07 -61.29 55.15
C GLY A 901 64.58 -61.10 54.84
N ASP A 902 63.92 -60.22 55.59
CA ASP A 902 62.52 -59.82 55.42
C ASP A 902 62.32 -58.72 54.36
N ARG A 903 63.39 -58.29 53.68
CA ARG A 903 63.37 -57.19 52.71
C ARG A 903 63.68 -57.67 51.30
N ARG A 904 62.75 -57.42 50.38
CA ARG A 904 62.94 -57.56 48.93
C ARG A 904 63.70 -56.33 48.43
N LYS A 905 64.89 -56.53 47.85
CA LYS A 905 65.69 -55.48 47.21
C LYS A 905 65.79 -55.77 45.73
N THR A 906 65.54 -54.75 44.91
CA THR A 906 65.61 -54.89 43.45
C THR A 906 66.86 -54.18 42.96
N HIS A 907 67.80 -54.95 42.41
CA HIS A 907 69.03 -54.46 41.82
C HIS A 907 68.83 -54.32 40.31
N VAL A 908 69.24 -53.18 39.76
CA VAL A 908 69.05 -52.87 38.34
C VAL A 908 70.41 -52.66 37.70
N PHE A 909 70.68 -53.40 36.61
CA PHE A 909 71.94 -53.35 35.87
C PHE A 909 71.69 -52.90 34.42
N ALA A 910 72.56 -52.07 33.86
CA ALA A 910 72.52 -51.75 32.43
C ALA A 910 72.88 -52.99 31.61
N GLY A 911 72.04 -53.35 30.63
CA GLY A 911 72.38 -54.36 29.65
C GLY A 911 73.47 -53.86 28.71
N ASP A 912 74.42 -54.74 28.42
CA ASP A 912 75.58 -54.45 27.58
C ASP A 912 75.13 -54.24 26.12
N SER A 913 75.29 -53.02 25.59
CA SER A 913 74.83 -52.63 24.24
C SER A 913 75.58 -53.33 23.10
N ARG A 914 76.58 -54.18 23.40
CA ARG A 914 77.37 -54.92 22.41
C ARG A 914 76.75 -56.24 21.92
N SER A 915 75.61 -56.68 22.44
CA SER A 915 75.03 -58.00 22.07
C SER A 915 73.92 -57.94 20.99
N ALA A 916 73.34 -56.77 20.69
CA ALA A 916 72.17 -56.68 19.81
C ALA A 916 72.51 -56.61 18.30
N ALA A 917 73.77 -56.41 17.91
CA ALA A 917 74.16 -56.19 16.52
C ALA A 917 74.48 -57.47 15.71
N ASN A 918 74.33 -58.68 16.27
CA ASN A 918 74.80 -59.90 15.59
C ASN A 918 73.84 -61.11 15.67
N ARG A 919 72.54 -60.88 15.53
CA ARG A 919 71.55 -61.94 15.25
C ARG A 919 70.89 -61.69 13.91
N SER A 920 71.58 -62.06 12.84
CA SER A 920 70.96 -62.29 11.53
C SER A 920 70.29 -63.67 11.54
N ASP A 921 68.96 -63.71 11.47
CA ASP A 921 68.21 -64.92 11.15
C ASP A 921 68.44 -65.29 9.67
N PRO A 922 68.89 -66.51 9.36
CA PRO A 922 68.93 -67.02 8.00
C PRO A 922 67.74 -67.96 7.79
N PHE A 923 66.62 -67.52 7.25
CA PHE A 923 65.65 -68.36 6.50
C PHE A 923 64.42 -67.54 6.13
N SER A 924 64.34 -67.07 4.88
CA SER A 924 63.08 -66.95 4.14
C SER A 924 63.37 -66.70 2.66
N THR A 925 63.23 -67.77 1.88
CA THR A 925 63.26 -67.80 0.42
C THR A 925 61.85 -67.56 -0.12
N GLY A 926 61.71 -66.76 -1.20
CA GLY A 926 60.57 -66.90 -2.12
C GLY A 926 60.07 -65.60 -2.76
N ARG A 927 60.57 -65.32 -3.97
CA ARG A 927 59.92 -64.52 -5.03
C ARG A 927 58.83 -65.35 -5.75
N PRO A 928 58.02 -64.78 -6.67
CA PRO A 928 57.99 -63.38 -7.14
C PRO A 928 56.78 -62.56 -6.68
#